data_AF-A0A949P5A2-F1
#
_entry.id   AF-A0A949P5A2-F1
#
_cell.length_a   1.000
_cell.length_b   1.000
_cell.length_c   1.000
_cell.angle_alpha   90.00
_cell.angle_beta   90.00
_cell.angle_gamma   90.00
#
_symmetry.space_group_name_H-M   'P 1'
#
loop_
_entity.id
_entity.type
_entity.pdbx_description
1 polymer ?
#
loop_
_entity_poly.entity_id
_entity_poly.type
_entity_poly.pdbx_seq_one_letter_code
_entity_poly.pdbx_strand_id
1 'polypeptide(L)'
;ALITELLGAVTNNPDTLHSLPCWQSMAVDEYLRYFRQLPEVSQQALWHRWGAPEDDPKFRDGRLMLSGIRLGDTFVGIQPARGFNMDLAANYHDPDLVPPHHYLAYYFWLRHCYQVDAIIHVGKHGNLEWLPGKGSALSEQCWPDIALGPMPHFYPFIVNDPGEGAQAKRRAQAVIIDHLMPPLTRAETYGELAELESLVDEYYQALGMDARREVFLREKILKALKQTHLYEELSITDQASNDEVLVELDAYLCDIKEAQIRHGLHVLGELPEDEKLSNTLVALLRLPRGEGPKNQGILHNLVADLNLHQGGEPFDPLAGGSGAWRGEKPVILQSLSSDLWRTEADTRERLELLALSLVRQHAVGIDAQLLGKTSGHPPLAQLPQTAQQLQYCRETLLLALHRSAEQELSALSRGLAGRFIEPGPSGAPSRGRLDTLPTGRNFFAVDNRSIPSPAAWELGQRSAQSLIERHLQEQGDYPRQIGLSVWGTATMRTGGDDIAQAFALMGIKPIWALGSQRVVDFEIVPAMMLGRPRVDVTLRVSGFFRDAFANVMRLYGAAVTALAEYEDPGGMNTIRAHIQARAKVLVSEGLSDEQAKSEAGYRVFGSKPGAYGAGLQGLIDERCWETRSDLAEAYLNWGGYAYGTDHGEGFEAKASFQHRLGQLEVVVQNQDNREHDILDSDDYYQFQGGMANAVNAFSGGDPVIYHSDHANPERPKIRTLKEELNRVIRSRVLNPKWIHAMQGHGYKGAFEMAASVDYLFAYDATTNLVDDYQYQKVSEALVLDQQNQQFLRENNPNALKEMAERLLEATQRGLWQVPQEYAEKLQDLLLDMDAEQEEGR
;
A
#
# COMPACT_ATOMS: atom_id res chain seq x y z
N ALA A 1 -21.54 -7.07 -17.80
CA ALA A 1 -23.02 -6.89 -17.73
C ALA A 1 -23.39 -5.71 -16.85
N LEU A 2 -23.44 -5.82 -15.51
CA LEU A 2 -23.85 -4.70 -14.64
C LEU A 2 -23.02 -3.41 -14.87
N ILE A 3 -21.69 -3.54 -14.91
CA ILE A 3 -20.82 -2.38 -15.17
C ILE A 3 -21.03 -1.81 -16.57
N THR A 4 -21.26 -2.66 -17.57
CA THR A 4 -21.57 -2.25 -18.95
C THR A 4 -22.85 -1.41 -19.00
N GLU A 5 -23.90 -1.84 -18.30
CA GLU A 5 -25.15 -1.08 -18.19
C GLU A 5 -24.93 0.26 -17.47
N LEU A 6 -24.15 0.28 -16.39
CA LEU A 6 -23.81 1.52 -15.68
C LEU A 6 -23.06 2.53 -16.55
N LEU A 7 -22.13 2.05 -17.37
CA LEU A 7 -21.35 2.88 -18.30
C LEU A 7 -22.14 3.29 -19.55
N GLY A 8 -23.31 2.68 -19.81
CA GLY A 8 -24.22 3.06 -20.89
C GLY A 8 -25.01 4.35 -20.64
N ALA A 9 -24.85 4.98 -19.48
CA ALA A 9 -25.49 6.23 -19.09
C ALA A 9 -24.48 7.21 -18.49
N VAL A 10 -24.93 8.44 -18.20
CA VAL A 10 -24.09 9.49 -17.63
C VAL A 10 -23.31 9.01 -16.40
N THR A 11 -21.99 9.18 -16.42
CA THR A 11 -21.08 8.82 -15.33
C THR A 11 -20.47 10.08 -14.69
N ASN A 12 -19.27 9.98 -14.11
CA ASN A 12 -18.48 11.14 -13.69
C ASN A 12 -17.62 11.72 -14.83
N ASN A 13 -17.53 11.05 -15.98
CA ASN A 13 -16.77 11.53 -17.13
C ASN A 13 -17.48 12.75 -17.77
N PRO A 14 -16.89 13.95 -17.72
CA PRO A 14 -17.50 15.18 -18.25
C PRO A 14 -17.75 15.13 -19.77
N ASP A 15 -16.86 14.48 -20.53
CA ASP A 15 -16.91 14.42 -22.00
C ASP A 15 -18.10 13.62 -22.53
N THR A 16 -18.58 12.69 -21.70
CA THR A 16 -19.72 11.83 -22.05
C THR A 16 -21.06 12.37 -21.60
N LEU A 17 -21.08 13.46 -20.81
CA LEU A 17 -22.30 13.94 -20.20
C LEU A 17 -23.35 14.24 -21.28
N HIS A 18 -23.01 15.01 -22.32
CA HIS A 18 -23.94 15.44 -23.37
C HIS A 18 -24.45 14.33 -24.30
N SER A 19 -23.66 13.27 -24.50
CA SER A 19 -23.95 12.21 -25.47
C SER A 19 -24.68 11.02 -24.84
N LEU A 20 -24.42 10.71 -23.57
CA LEU A 20 -25.01 9.56 -22.89
C LEU A 20 -26.42 9.87 -22.34
N PRO A 21 -27.32 8.86 -22.33
CA PRO A 21 -28.62 8.99 -21.69
C PRO A 21 -28.47 9.16 -20.18
N CYS A 22 -29.45 9.81 -19.56
CA CYS A 22 -29.54 9.96 -18.11
C CYS A 22 -30.88 9.38 -17.64
N TRP A 23 -30.80 8.34 -16.80
CA TRP A 23 -32.00 7.62 -16.34
C TRP A 23 -32.60 8.18 -15.06
N GLN A 24 -31.78 8.81 -14.21
CA GLN A 24 -32.23 9.39 -12.93
C GLN A 24 -31.78 10.86 -12.84
N SER A 25 -32.64 11.72 -12.33
CA SER A 25 -32.33 13.15 -12.18
C SER A 25 -33.21 13.79 -11.11
N MET A 26 -32.74 14.89 -10.52
CA MET A 26 -33.46 15.69 -9.54
C MET A 26 -33.82 17.05 -10.14
N ALA A 27 -35.06 17.54 -9.98
CA ALA A 27 -35.40 18.89 -10.43
C ALA A 27 -34.66 19.94 -9.60
N VAL A 28 -34.19 21.03 -10.24
CA VAL A 28 -33.47 22.09 -9.52
C VAL A 28 -34.33 22.72 -8.41
N ASP A 29 -35.62 22.92 -8.65
CA ASP A 29 -36.55 23.43 -7.63
C ASP A 29 -36.68 22.49 -6.41
N GLU A 30 -36.61 21.18 -6.62
CA GLU A 30 -36.60 20.19 -5.53
C GLU A 30 -35.27 20.21 -4.79
N TYR A 31 -34.15 20.27 -5.51
CA TYR A 31 -32.82 20.41 -4.93
C TYR A 31 -32.72 21.65 -4.03
N LEU A 32 -33.14 22.82 -4.55
CA LEU A 32 -33.13 24.09 -3.85
C LEU A 32 -34.01 24.09 -2.59
N ARG A 33 -35.08 23.28 -2.56
CA ARG A 33 -35.94 23.13 -1.37
C ARG A 33 -35.19 22.54 -0.19
N TYR A 34 -34.32 21.56 -0.42
CA TYR A 34 -33.49 20.95 0.62
C TYR A 34 -32.22 21.75 0.89
N PHE A 35 -31.58 22.27 -0.16
CA PHE A 35 -30.39 23.10 -0.04
C PHE A 35 -30.61 24.34 0.84
N ARG A 36 -31.77 25.01 0.71
CA ARG A 36 -32.12 26.19 1.53
C ARG A 36 -32.34 25.88 3.02
N GLN A 37 -32.42 24.61 3.40
CA GLN A 37 -32.53 24.18 4.81
C GLN A 37 -31.16 23.98 5.47
N LEU A 38 -30.08 23.95 4.69
CA LEU A 38 -28.73 23.82 5.21
C LEU A 38 -28.33 25.08 6.01
N PRO A 39 -27.35 24.99 6.92
CA PRO A 39 -26.79 26.18 7.57
C PRO A 39 -26.35 27.22 6.53
N GLU A 40 -26.57 28.50 6.82
CA GLU A 40 -26.28 29.58 5.87
C GLU A 40 -24.81 29.58 5.42
N VAL A 41 -23.89 29.27 6.34
CA VAL A 41 -22.45 29.13 6.05
C VAL A 41 -22.18 28.05 4.99
N SER A 42 -22.89 26.92 5.05
CA SER A 42 -22.76 25.83 4.07
C SER A 42 -23.35 26.24 2.71
N GLN A 43 -24.47 26.96 2.69
CA GLN A 43 -25.06 27.49 1.45
C GLN A 43 -24.10 28.47 0.77
N GLN A 44 -23.56 29.42 1.53
CA GLN A 44 -22.61 30.41 1.04
C GLN A 44 -21.32 29.77 0.53
N ALA A 45 -20.80 28.74 1.21
CA ALA A 45 -19.62 28.01 0.76
C ALA A 45 -19.83 27.35 -0.62
N LEU A 46 -21.00 26.73 -0.86
CA LEU A 46 -21.31 26.13 -2.16
C LEU A 46 -21.48 27.20 -3.24
N TRP A 47 -22.28 28.24 -2.97
CA TRP A 47 -22.51 29.32 -3.94
C TRP A 47 -21.22 30.07 -4.33
N HIS A 48 -20.34 30.30 -3.35
CA HIS A 48 -19.08 30.98 -3.60
C HIS A 48 -18.15 30.14 -4.48
N ARG A 49 -18.11 28.81 -4.29
CA ARG A 49 -17.24 27.93 -5.09
C ARG A 49 -17.84 27.58 -6.44
N TRP A 50 -19.11 27.16 -6.48
CA TRP A 50 -19.70 26.49 -7.63
C TRP A 50 -20.77 27.31 -8.35
N GLY A 51 -21.09 28.52 -7.88
CA GLY A 51 -22.13 29.34 -8.49
C GLY A 51 -23.54 28.82 -8.23
N ALA A 52 -24.42 28.94 -9.22
CA ALA A 52 -25.79 28.44 -9.13
C ALA A 52 -25.85 26.96 -9.57
N PRO A 53 -26.84 26.16 -9.13
CA PRO A 53 -26.98 24.77 -9.59
C PRO A 53 -27.20 24.64 -11.10
N GLU A 54 -27.64 25.70 -11.78
CA GLU A 54 -27.73 25.79 -13.24
C GLU A 54 -26.36 25.86 -13.93
N ASP A 55 -25.31 26.25 -13.20
CA ASP A 55 -23.93 26.31 -13.68
C ASP A 55 -23.21 24.94 -13.51
N ASP A 56 -23.84 23.97 -12.83
CA ASP A 56 -23.24 22.65 -12.61
C ASP A 56 -23.15 21.85 -13.93
N PRO A 57 -22.02 21.16 -14.21
CA PRO A 57 -21.84 20.41 -15.46
C PRO A 57 -22.87 19.28 -15.65
N LYS A 58 -23.46 18.78 -14.55
CA LYS A 58 -24.55 17.79 -14.61
C LYS A 58 -25.94 18.42 -14.73
N PHE A 59 -26.05 19.72 -15.00
CA PHE A 59 -27.32 20.37 -15.32
C PHE A 59 -27.79 20.05 -16.74
N ARG A 60 -29.06 19.64 -16.89
CA ARG A 60 -29.75 19.48 -18.18
C ARG A 60 -31.25 19.72 -18.00
N ASP A 61 -31.81 20.60 -18.83
CA ASP A 61 -33.26 20.85 -18.94
C ASP A 61 -33.97 21.09 -17.58
N GLY A 62 -33.37 21.91 -16.71
CA GLY A 62 -33.94 22.24 -15.39
C GLY A 62 -33.72 21.17 -14.32
N ARG A 63 -32.83 20.20 -14.56
CA ARG A 63 -32.59 19.06 -13.68
C ARG A 63 -31.09 18.80 -13.51
N LEU A 64 -30.71 18.29 -12.35
CA LEU A 64 -29.37 17.75 -12.08
C LEU A 64 -29.37 16.24 -12.36
N MET A 65 -28.49 15.81 -13.27
CA MET A 65 -28.34 14.43 -13.71
C MET A 65 -27.65 13.57 -12.64
N LEU A 66 -28.16 12.34 -12.45
CA LEU A 66 -27.64 11.39 -11.48
C LEU A 66 -27.15 10.11 -12.18
N SER A 67 -25.96 9.65 -11.79
CA SER A 67 -25.31 8.50 -12.38
C SER A 67 -25.75 7.20 -11.71
N GLY A 68 -26.50 6.37 -12.43
CA GLY A 68 -26.91 5.06 -11.94
C GLY A 68 -28.16 4.48 -12.57
N ILE A 69 -28.46 3.24 -12.19
CA ILE A 69 -29.59 2.45 -12.70
C ILE A 69 -30.52 2.03 -11.58
N ARG A 70 -31.80 1.88 -11.90
CA ARG A 70 -32.80 1.30 -11.00
C ARG A 70 -33.10 -0.13 -11.42
N LEU A 71 -32.97 -1.04 -10.48
CA LEU A 71 -33.23 -2.48 -10.60
C LEU A 71 -34.34 -2.85 -9.60
N GLY A 72 -35.60 -2.55 -9.97
CA GLY A 72 -36.74 -2.68 -9.08
C GLY A 72 -36.66 -1.67 -7.93
N ASP A 73 -36.58 -2.19 -6.71
CA ASP A 73 -36.45 -1.38 -5.48
C ASP A 73 -34.98 -1.02 -5.15
N THR A 74 -34.02 -1.60 -5.88
CA THR A 74 -32.59 -1.31 -5.69
C THR A 74 -32.11 -0.26 -6.67
N PHE A 75 -31.36 0.74 -6.19
CA PHE A 75 -30.61 1.65 -7.05
C PHE A 75 -29.11 1.32 -6.96
N VAL A 76 -28.47 1.18 -8.11
CA VAL A 76 -27.02 1.01 -8.23
C VAL A 76 -26.47 2.26 -8.90
N GLY A 77 -25.70 3.05 -8.15
CA GLY A 77 -25.17 4.32 -8.63
C GLY A 77 -23.66 4.42 -8.53
N ILE A 78 -23.10 5.31 -9.35
CA ILE A 78 -21.69 5.69 -9.29
C ILE A 78 -21.62 6.89 -8.35
N GLN A 79 -20.81 6.80 -7.30
CA GLN A 79 -20.64 7.90 -6.37
C GLN A 79 -20.14 9.15 -7.12
N PRO A 80 -20.76 10.33 -6.92
CA PRO A 80 -20.33 11.55 -7.61
C PRO A 80 -18.87 11.92 -7.29
N ALA A 81 -18.18 12.50 -8.28
CA ALA A 81 -16.84 13.03 -8.10
C ALA A 81 -16.84 14.26 -7.17
N ARG A 82 -15.71 14.51 -6.48
CA ARG A 82 -15.59 15.57 -5.47
C ARG A 82 -15.44 16.98 -6.04
N GLY A 83 -15.19 17.12 -7.35
CA GLY A 83 -15.07 18.40 -8.04
C GLY A 83 -13.62 18.86 -8.32
N PHE A 84 -12.60 18.12 -7.89
CA PHE A 84 -11.20 18.42 -8.22
C PHE A 84 -10.90 18.36 -9.73
N ASN A 85 -11.70 17.60 -10.48
CA ASN A 85 -11.70 17.54 -11.93
C ASN A 85 -12.39 18.75 -12.59
N MET A 86 -13.15 19.54 -11.82
CA MET A 86 -13.87 20.73 -12.31
C MET A 86 -13.12 22.03 -12.00
N ASP A 87 -12.39 22.07 -10.88
CA ASP A 87 -11.54 23.20 -10.48
C ASP A 87 -10.10 22.71 -10.30
N LEU A 88 -9.35 22.72 -11.39
CA LEU A 88 -7.97 22.22 -11.44
C LEU A 88 -7.03 23.04 -10.53
N ALA A 89 -7.32 24.33 -10.31
CA ALA A 89 -6.56 25.18 -9.39
C ALA A 89 -6.77 24.78 -7.93
N ALA A 90 -7.93 24.19 -7.59
CA ALA A 90 -8.19 23.67 -6.25
C ALA A 90 -7.26 22.51 -5.87
N ASN A 91 -6.77 21.72 -6.83
CA ASN A 91 -5.76 20.69 -6.57
C ASN A 91 -4.48 21.27 -5.97
N TYR A 92 -4.12 22.51 -6.32
CA TYR A 92 -2.93 23.18 -5.80
C TYR A 92 -3.11 23.78 -4.41
N HIS A 93 -4.30 24.35 -4.14
CA HIS A 93 -4.45 25.29 -3.03
C HIS A 93 -5.53 24.93 -2.00
N ASP A 94 -6.51 24.10 -2.35
CA ASP A 94 -7.74 23.93 -1.58
C ASP A 94 -7.99 22.48 -1.14
N PRO A 95 -7.29 22.00 -0.10
CA PRO A 95 -7.45 20.64 0.41
C PRO A 95 -8.86 20.39 1.02
N ASP A 96 -9.58 21.46 1.37
CA ASP A 96 -10.94 21.44 1.91
C ASP A 96 -12.01 21.81 0.86
N LEU A 97 -11.79 21.46 -0.42
CA LEU A 97 -12.78 21.63 -1.49
C LEU A 97 -14.14 21.04 -1.12
N VAL A 98 -15.16 21.91 -1.15
CA VAL A 98 -16.56 21.57 -0.85
C VAL A 98 -17.20 20.83 -2.02
N PRO A 99 -18.12 19.86 -1.79
CA PRO A 99 -18.72 19.09 -2.87
C PRO A 99 -19.56 19.97 -3.83
N PRO A 100 -19.65 19.63 -5.13
CA PRO A 100 -20.46 20.35 -6.10
C PRO A 100 -21.97 20.10 -5.91
N HIS A 101 -22.81 20.88 -6.61
CA HIS A 101 -24.27 20.79 -6.49
C HIS A 101 -24.80 19.39 -6.82
N HIS A 102 -24.33 18.76 -7.90
CA HIS A 102 -24.77 17.41 -8.30
C HIS A 102 -24.39 16.32 -7.28
N TYR A 103 -23.31 16.51 -6.51
CA TYR A 103 -22.94 15.60 -5.42
C TYR A 103 -24.04 15.60 -4.35
N LEU A 104 -24.46 16.78 -3.90
CA LEU A 104 -25.54 16.92 -2.93
C LEU A 104 -26.88 16.45 -3.50
N ALA A 105 -27.17 16.76 -4.77
CA ALA A 105 -28.38 16.33 -5.44
C ALA A 105 -28.51 14.80 -5.47
N TYR A 106 -27.42 14.07 -5.67
CA TYR A 106 -27.40 12.61 -5.63
C TYR A 106 -27.90 12.06 -4.29
N TYR A 107 -27.31 12.52 -3.17
CA TYR A 107 -27.71 12.04 -1.85
C TYR A 107 -29.08 12.58 -1.40
N PHE A 108 -29.42 13.82 -1.76
CA PHE A 108 -30.76 14.37 -1.48
C PHE A 108 -31.84 13.62 -2.24
N TRP A 109 -31.58 13.25 -3.49
CA TRP A 109 -32.49 12.42 -4.27
C TRP A 109 -32.67 11.06 -3.62
N LEU A 110 -31.59 10.38 -3.22
CA LEU A 110 -31.67 9.08 -2.51
C LEU A 110 -32.54 9.15 -1.25
N ARG A 111 -32.36 10.20 -0.44
CA ARG A 111 -33.04 10.36 0.85
C ARG A 111 -34.48 10.82 0.72
N HIS A 112 -34.74 11.78 -0.15
CA HIS A 112 -35.98 12.55 -0.13
C HIS A 112 -36.89 12.31 -1.32
N CYS A 113 -36.36 11.83 -2.45
CA CYS A 113 -37.13 11.58 -3.66
C CYS A 113 -37.30 10.07 -3.90
N TYR A 114 -36.20 9.33 -3.91
CA TYR A 114 -36.20 7.88 -4.07
C TYR A 114 -36.53 7.16 -2.76
N GLN A 115 -36.20 7.77 -1.62
CA GLN A 115 -36.52 7.32 -0.27
C GLN A 115 -35.96 5.93 0.04
N VAL A 116 -34.66 5.75 -0.17
CA VAL A 116 -33.98 4.48 0.21
C VAL A 116 -34.02 4.28 1.71
N ASP A 117 -34.12 3.02 2.15
CA ASP A 117 -34.07 2.67 3.57
C ASP A 117 -32.63 2.55 4.11
N ALA A 118 -31.67 2.24 3.23
CA ALA A 118 -30.26 2.07 3.57
C ALA A 118 -29.37 2.34 2.35
N ILE A 119 -28.11 2.68 2.61
CA ILE A 119 -27.08 2.87 1.60
C ILE A 119 -25.99 1.82 1.81
N ILE A 120 -25.54 1.19 0.72
CA ILE A 120 -24.39 0.28 0.71
C ILE A 120 -23.32 0.90 -0.18
N HIS A 121 -22.18 1.29 0.40
CA HIS A 121 -20.99 1.60 -0.39
C HIS A 121 -20.17 0.33 -0.58
N VAL A 122 -19.75 0.02 -1.80
CA VAL A 122 -19.02 -1.21 -2.13
C VAL A 122 -17.58 -0.89 -2.49
N GLY A 123 -16.64 -1.38 -1.69
CA GLY A 123 -15.21 -1.30 -1.95
C GLY A 123 -14.50 -0.17 -1.18
N LYS A 124 -13.25 -0.44 -0.81
CA LYS A 124 -12.31 0.54 -0.26
C LYS A 124 -11.78 1.43 -1.41
N HIS A 125 -11.96 2.74 -1.39
CA HIS A 125 -12.89 3.50 -0.55
C HIS A 125 -13.65 4.54 -1.39
N GLY A 126 -14.86 4.87 -0.96
CA GLY A 126 -15.62 6.01 -1.44
C GLY A 126 -15.03 7.34 -0.96
N ASN A 127 -15.59 8.45 -1.44
CA ASN A 127 -15.10 9.80 -1.16
C ASN A 127 -15.93 10.56 -0.10
N LEU A 128 -17.07 10.03 0.34
CA LEU A 128 -18.00 10.70 1.25
C LEU A 128 -17.41 10.92 2.64
N GLU A 129 -16.83 9.89 3.22
CA GLU A 129 -16.21 9.89 4.55
C GLU A 129 -14.95 10.77 4.61
N TRP A 130 -14.48 11.27 3.47
CA TRP A 130 -13.32 12.14 3.34
C TRP A 130 -13.69 13.60 3.04
N LEU A 131 -14.98 13.92 2.81
CA LEU A 131 -15.41 15.30 2.55
C LEU A 131 -15.03 16.24 3.71
N PRO A 132 -14.89 17.55 3.47
CA PRO A 132 -14.39 18.46 4.50
C PRO A 132 -15.29 18.51 5.74
N GLY A 133 -14.67 18.69 6.90
CA GLY A 133 -15.37 18.80 8.18
C GLY A 133 -14.59 18.18 9.34
N LYS A 134 -15.21 18.06 10.51
CA LYS A 134 -14.56 17.48 11.70
C LYS A 134 -14.09 16.04 11.45
N GLY A 135 -13.00 15.63 12.10
CA GLY A 135 -12.46 14.26 12.01
C GLY A 135 -13.29 13.20 12.75
N SER A 136 -14.10 13.62 13.72
CA SER A 136 -15.09 12.77 14.41
C SER A 136 -16.17 13.65 15.03
N ALA A 137 -17.30 13.04 15.45
CA ALA A 137 -18.45 13.74 16.03
C ALA A 137 -18.90 14.93 15.15
N LEU A 138 -19.37 14.59 13.94
CA LEU A 138 -19.73 15.56 12.93
C LEU A 138 -20.81 16.54 13.41
N SER A 139 -20.75 17.76 12.89
CA SER A 139 -21.80 18.77 13.06
C SER A 139 -22.65 18.87 11.80
N GLU A 140 -23.77 19.60 11.90
CA GLU A 140 -24.66 19.97 10.78
C GLU A 140 -23.96 20.75 9.64
N GLN A 141 -22.72 21.21 9.85
CA GLN A 141 -21.90 21.91 8.85
C GLN A 141 -20.89 20.98 8.15
N CYS A 142 -20.76 19.72 8.61
CA CYS A 142 -19.84 18.76 8.03
C CYS A 142 -20.46 18.14 6.77
N TRP A 143 -19.75 18.20 5.65
CA TRP A 143 -20.25 17.72 4.37
C TRP A 143 -20.66 16.24 4.33
N PRO A 144 -19.97 15.30 5.02
CA PRO A 144 -20.46 13.92 5.10
C PRO A 144 -21.85 13.81 5.75
N ASP A 145 -22.11 14.60 6.81
CA ASP A 145 -23.39 14.63 7.54
C ASP A 145 -24.48 15.32 6.70
N ILE A 146 -24.15 16.43 6.04
CA ILE A 146 -25.04 17.14 5.11
C ILE A 146 -25.52 16.19 4.01
N ALA A 147 -24.59 15.49 3.35
CA ALA A 147 -24.90 14.58 2.25
C ALA A 147 -25.71 13.36 2.75
N LEU A 148 -25.13 12.58 3.66
CA LEU A 148 -25.68 11.29 4.06
C LEU A 148 -26.91 11.43 4.97
N GLY A 149 -26.92 12.43 5.86
CA GLY A 149 -27.93 12.56 6.91
C GLY A 149 -28.05 11.31 7.79
N PRO A 150 -29.19 11.09 8.45
CA PRO A 150 -29.38 9.97 9.38
C PRO A 150 -29.71 8.64 8.67
N MET A 151 -29.00 8.30 7.60
CA MET A 151 -29.20 7.05 6.84
C MET A 151 -28.41 5.88 7.41
N PRO A 152 -29.03 4.68 7.57
CA PRO A 152 -28.28 3.45 7.75
C PRO A 152 -27.28 3.25 6.60
N HIS A 153 -26.01 3.11 6.95
CA HIS A 153 -24.91 3.00 6.00
C HIS A 153 -24.15 1.71 6.26
N PHE A 154 -24.18 0.78 5.30
CA PHE A 154 -23.44 -0.47 5.33
C PHE A 154 -22.26 -0.40 4.37
N TYR A 155 -21.15 -1.01 4.75
CA TYR A 155 -19.92 -0.86 3.99
C TYR A 155 -19.10 -2.14 4.00
N PRO A 156 -19.20 -2.98 2.96
CA PRO A 156 -18.22 -4.01 2.67
C PRO A 156 -16.81 -3.42 2.60
N PHE A 157 -15.93 -3.83 3.51
CA PHE A 157 -14.59 -3.25 3.66
C PHE A 157 -13.54 -4.34 3.90
N ILE A 158 -12.34 -4.20 3.36
CA ILE A 158 -11.29 -5.22 3.52
C ILE A 158 -10.79 -5.29 4.97
N VAL A 159 -10.65 -6.51 5.53
CA VAL A 159 -10.32 -6.73 6.96
C VAL A 159 -8.95 -6.16 7.39
N ASN A 160 -8.02 -6.02 6.44
CA ASN A 160 -6.67 -5.53 6.70
C ASN A 160 -6.54 -4.01 6.56
N ASP A 161 -7.63 -3.27 6.33
CA ASP A 161 -7.57 -1.81 6.23
C ASP A 161 -8.38 -1.10 7.32
N PRO A 162 -7.92 -1.20 8.58
CA PRO A 162 -8.63 -0.68 9.73
C PRO A 162 -8.74 0.84 9.75
N GLY A 163 -7.78 1.54 9.15
CA GLY A 163 -7.71 3.00 9.24
C GLY A 163 -8.87 3.65 8.50
N GLU A 164 -9.03 3.31 7.23
CA GLU A 164 -10.08 3.87 6.39
C GLU A 164 -11.47 3.39 6.81
N GLY A 165 -11.61 2.12 7.20
CA GLY A 165 -12.86 1.64 7.79
C GLY A 165 -13.22 2.39 9.07
N ALA A 166 -12.25 2.71 9.93
CA ALA A 166 -12.49 3.54 11.10
C ALA A 166 -12.89 4.98 10.74
N GLN A 167 -12.38 5.54 9.64
CA GLN A 167 -12.81 6.82 9.11
C GLN A 167 -14.29 6.79 8.71
N ALA A 168 -14.70 5.79 7.92
CA ALA A 168 -16.08 5.61 7.51
C ALA A 168 -17.03 5.43 8.71
N LYS A 169 -16.62 4.68 9.75
CA LYS A 169 -17.39 4.54 11.00
C LYS A 169 -17.60 5.86 11.72
N ARG A 170 -16.55 6.70 11.80
CA ARG A 170 -16.56 7.95 12.61
C ARG A 170 -17.18 9.13 11.88
N ARG A 171 -17.08 9.17 10.55
CA ARG A 171 -17.49 10.32 9.72
C ARG A 171 -18.67 10.03 8.79
N ALA A 172 -19.05 8.77 8.60
CA ALA A 172 -20.17 8.41 7.74
C ALA A 172 -21.09 7.38 8.41
N GLN A 173 -21.04 7.26 9.75
CA GLN A 173 -21.83 6.32 10.57
C GLN A 173 -21.88 4.89 10.03
N ALA A 174 -20.82 4.46 9.35
CA ALA A 174 -20.80 3.20 8.63
C ALA A 174 -20.82 2.01 9.61
N VAL A 175 -21.69 1.05 9.31
CA VAL A 175 -21.60 -0.32 9.81
C VAL A 175 -20.73 -1.08 8.83
N ILE A 176 -19.49 -1.33 9.22
CA ILE A 176 -18.56 -2.10 8.41
C ILE A 176 -19.04 -3.55 8.38
N ILE A 177 -18.97 -4.16 7.20
CA ILE A 177 -19.09 -5.60 7.00
C ILE A 177 -17.75 -6.02 6.43
N ASP A 178 -16.84 -6.48 7.29
CA ASP A 178 -15.51 -6.80 6.81
C ASP A 178 -15.51 -7.99 5.86
N HIS A 179 -14.57 -8.01 4.91
CA HIS A 179 -14.42 -9.10 3.96
C HIS A 179 -12.97 -9.57 3.88
N LEU A 180 -12.80 -10.79 3.37
CA LEU A 180 -11.49 -11.42 3.19
C LEU A 180 -10.57 -10.61 2.27
N MET A 181 -9.28 -10.81 2.46
CA MET A 181 -8.25 -10.39 1.53
C MET A 181 -8.33 -11.18 0.22
N PRO A 182 -7.79 -10.66 -0.90
CA PRO A 182 -7.60 -11.46 -2.11
C PRO A 182 -6.73 -12.71 -1.84
N PRO A 183 -6.88 -13.77 -2.66
CA PRO A 183 -6.03 -14.95 -2.55
C PRO A 183 -4.55 -14.58 -2.73
N LEU A 184 -3.67 -15.22 -1.98
CA LEU A 184 -2.22 -14.98 -2.02
C LEU A 184 -1.47 -16.18 -2.61
N THR A 185 -0.35 -15.91 -3.27
CA THR A 185 0.55 -16.93 -3.81
C THR A 185 2.00 -16.45 -3.77
N ARG A 186 2.96 -17.37 -3.91
CA ARG A 186 4.32 -17.04 -4.33
C ARG A 186 4.35 -16.60 -5.80
N ALA A 187 5.21 -15.63 -6.10
CA ALA A 187 5.45 -15.10 -7.43
C ALA A 187 6.10 -16.12 -8.38
N GLU A 188 7.07 -16.89 -7.87
CA GLU A 188 7.87 -17.85 -8.64
C GLU A 188 8.71 -17.16 -9.74
N THR A 189 9.60 -17.92 -10.39
CA THR A 189 10.41 -17.46 -11.53
C THR A 189 9.71 -17.80 -12.84
N TYR A 190 9.92 -16.99 -13.87
CA TYR A 190 9.31 -17.15 -15.19
C TYR A 190 10.19 -16.56 -16.29
N GLY A 191 9.97 -16.98 -17.54
CA GLY A 191 10.65 -16.44 -18.72
C GLY A 191 12.18 -16.36 -18.54
N GLU A 192 12.73 -15.18 -18.81
CA GLU A 192 14.16 -14.87 -18.70
C GLU A 192 14.74 -15.15 -17.29
N LEU A 193 13.96 -14.96 -16.22
CA LEU A 193 14.41 -15.23 -14.83
C LEU A 193 14.60 -16.73 -14.57
N ALA A 194 13.70 -17.57 -15.08
CA ALA A 194 13.81 -19.02 -14.96
C ALA A 194 14.96 -19.58 -15.82
N GLU A 195 15.20 -18.98 -16.98
CA GLU A 195 16.38 -19.31 -17.80
C GLU A 195 17.68 -18.96 -17.08
N LEU A 196 17.76 -17.77 -16.47
CA LEU A 196 18.92 -17.36 -15.67
C LEU A 196 19.15 -18.28 -14.46
N GLU A 197 18.09 -18.63 -13.73
CA GLU A 197 18.15 -19.59 -12.62
C GLU A 197 18.75 -20.93 -13.09
N SER A 198 18.26 -21.46 -14.23
CA SER A 198 18.78 -22.70 -14.83
C SER A 198 20.26 -22.61 -15.22
N LEU A 199 20.71 -21.44 -15.73
CA LEU A 199 22.11 -21.22 -16.09
C LEU A 199 23.01 -21.12 -14.86
N VAL A 200 22.56 -20.43 -13.81
CA VAL A 200 23.26 -20.32 -12.53
C VAL A 200 23.44 -21.72 -11.91
N ASP A 201 22.38 -22.53 -11.95
CA ASP A 201 22.42 -23.93 -11.53
C ASP A 201 23.46 -24.74 -12.31
N GLU A 202 23.44 -24.68 -13.64
CA GLU A 202 24.41 -25.38 -14.47
C GLU A 202 25.86 -24.92 -14.19
N TYR A 203 26.06 -23.62 -13.93
CA TYR A 203 27.36 -23.06 -13.60
C TYR A 203 27.91 -23.67 -12.29
N TYR A 204 27.08 -23.75 -11.25
CA TYR A 204 27.49 -24.35 -9.98
C TYR A 204 27.71 -25.86 -10.09
N GLN A 205 27.04 -26.58 -11.01
CA GLN A 205 27.39 -27.96 -11.32
C GLN A 205 28.76 -28.06 -11.99
N ALA A 206 29.13 -27.14 -12.87
CA ALA A 206 30.42 -27.19 -13.56
C ALA A 206 31.59 -26.80 -12.64
N LEU A 207 31.33 -25.97 -11.61
CA LEU A 207 32.33 -25.37 -10.74
C LEU A 207 33.28 -26.40 -10.08
N GLY A 208 34.57 -26.29 -10.38
CA GLY A 208 35.63 -27.17 -9.90
C GLY A 208 35.74 -28.52 -10.64
N MET A 209 34.86 -28.78 -11.63
CA MET A 209 34.83 -30.05 -12.38
C MET A 209 35.18 -29.86 -13.86
N ASP A 210 34.74 -28.77 -14.49
CA ASP A 210 35.03 -28.47 -15.90
C ASP A 210 35.28 -26.97 -16.10
N ALA A 211 36.56 -26.59 -16.02
CA ALA A 211 37.00 -25.20 -16.15
C ALA A 211 36.60 -24.55 -17.50
N ARG A 212 36.47 -25.32 -18.59
CA ARG A 212 36.04 -24.75 -19.88
C ARG A 212 34.55 -24.44 -19.86
N ARG A 213 33.75 -25.34 -19.28
CA ARG A 213 32.31 -25.14 -19.13
C ARG A 213 31.98 -24.02 -18.15
N GLU A 214 32.73 -23.90 -17.05
CA GLU A 214 32.60 -22.78 -16.10
C GLU A 214 32.76 -21.42 -16.77
N VAL A 215 33.83 -21.23 -17.56
CA VAL A 215 34.08 -19.98 -18.27
C VAL A 215 32.96 -19.69 -19.27
N PHE A 216 32.55 -20.69 -20.04
CA PHE A 216 31.45 -20.55 -20.99
C PHE A 216 30.12 -20.16 -20.32
N LEU A 217 29.75 -20.83 -19.23
CA LEU A 217 28.50 -20.55 -18.51
C LEU A 217 28.53 -19.18 -17.84
N ARG A 218 29.66 -18.79 -17.25
CA ARG A 218 29.85 -17.45 -16.68
C ARG A 218 29.67 -16.36 -17.73
N GLU A 219 30.30 -16.50 -18.90
CA GLU A 219 30.13 -15.55 -20.01
C GLU A 219 28.67 -15.50 -20.51
N LYS A 220 28.01 -16.65 -20.56
CA LYS A 220 26.60 -16.75 -20.95
C LYS A 220 25.67 -16.08 -19.94
N ILE A 221 25.86 -16.29 -18.63
CA ILE A 221 25.08 -15.63 -17.57
C ILE A 221 25.28 -14.12 -17.62
N LEU A 222 26.53 -13.65 -17.68
CA LEU A 222 26.83 -12.21 -17.74
C LEU A 222 26.25 -11.55 -19.00
N LYS A 223 26.24 -12.27 -20.13
CA LYS A 223 25.59 -11.79 -21.35
C LYS A 223 24.07 -11.72 -21.18
N ALA A 224 23.45 -12.75 -20.62
CA ALA A 224 22.01 -12.79 -20.37
C ALA A 224 21.60 -11.65 -19.41
N LEU A 225 22.31 -11.46 -18.29
CA LEU A 225 22.06 -10.37 -17.35
C LEU A 225 22.01 -8.98 -18.01
N LYS A 226 22.95 -8.73 -18.93
CA LYS A 226 23.01 -7.46 -19.69
C LYS A 226 21.91 -7.33 -20.73
N GLN A 227 21.41 -8.43 -21.28
CA GLN A 227 20.32 -8.43 -22.25
C GLN A 227 18.95 -8.25 -21.60
N THR A 228 18.81 -8.71 -20.35
CA THR A 228 17.55 -8.66 -19.58
C THR A 228 17.45 -7.43 -18.69
N HIS A 229 18.46 -6.56 -18.71
CA HIS A 229 18.66 -5.42 -17.81
C HIS A 229 18.71 -5.76 -16.31
N LEU A 230 19.02 -7.01 -15.98
CA LEU A 230 19.08 -7.45 -14.58
C LEU A 230 20.40 -7.08 -13.93
N TYR A 231 21.47 -6.88 -14.71
CA TYR A 231 22.76 -6.45 -14.17
C TYR A 231 22.63 -5.09 -13.44
N GLU A 232 21.84 -4.18 -14.00
CA GLU A 232 21.54 -2.85 -13.48
C GLU A 232 20.64 -2.88 -12.24
N GLU A 233 19.91 -3.98 -12.02
CA GLU A 233 19.02 -4.16 -10.87
C GLU A 233 19.72 -4.77 -9.65
N LEU A 234 20.91 -5.36 -9.81
CA LEU A 234 21.65 -5.99 -8.71
C LEU A 234 22.33 -4.94 -7.82
N SER A 235 22.32 -5.17 -6.51
CA SER A 235 22.94 -4.28 -5.51
C SER A 235 24.47 -4.50 -5.44
N ILE A 236 25.15 -4.26 -6.56
CA ILE A 236 26.60 -4.45 -6.74
C ILE A 236 27.32 -3.13 -7.00
N THR A 237 28.62 -3.08 -6.64
CA THR A 237 29.47 -1.93 -6.98
C THR A 237 30.02 -2.05 -8.40
N ASP A 238 30.40 -0.93 -9.03
CA ASP A 238 31.02 -0.92 -10.38
C ASP A 238 32.31 -1.75 -10.48
N GLN A 239 32.94 -2.06 -9.34
CA GLN A 239 34.17 -2.86 -9.25
C GLN A 239 33.90 -4.31 -8.82
N ALA A 240 32.63 -4.73 -8.75
CA ALA A 240 32.26 -6.08 -8.36
C ALA A 240 32.89 -7.12 -9.30
N SER A 241 33.48 -8.13 -8.69
CA SER A 241 33.97 -9.30 -9.40
C SER A 241 32.81 -10.11 -9.98
N ASN A 242 33.08 -10.88 -11.04
CA ASN A 242 32.06 -11.74 -11.64
C ASN A 242 31.46 -12.76 -10.64
N ASP A 243 32.23 -13.17 -9.62
CA ASP A 243 31.75 -14.10 -8.60
C ASP A 243 30.78 -13.40 -7.62
N GLU A 244 31.03 -12.13 -7.28
CA GLU A 244 30.09 -11.31 -6.49
C GLU A 244 28.77 -11.08 -7.25
N VAL A 245 28.84 -10.81 -8.55
CA VAL A 245 27.66 -10.67 -9.42
C VAL A 245 26.79 -11.93 -9.38
N LEU A 246 27.39 -13.12 -9.43
CA LEU A 246 26.66 -14.38 -9.40
C LEU A 246 26.01 -14.65 -8.03
N VAL A 247 26.67 -14.29 -6.93
CA VAL A 247 26.11 -14.41 -5.58
C VAL A 247 24.92 -13.47 -5.40
N GLU A 248 25.03 -12.23 -5.88
CA GLU A 248 23.94 -11.26 -5.80
C GLU A 248 22.76 -11.64 -6.71
N LEU A 249 23.05 -12.12 -7.92
CA LEU A 249 22.02 -12.66 -8.83
C LEU A 249 21.21 -13.78 -8.17
N ASP A 250 21.90 -14.73 -7.52
CA ASP A 250 21.26 -15.85 -6.83
C ASP A 250 20.35 -15.36 -5.68
N ALA A 251 20.82 -14.39 -4.89
CA ALA A 251 20.03 -13.76 -3.85
C ALA A 251 18.80 -13.01 -4.41
N TYR A 252 18.98 -12.29 -5.52
CA TYR A 252 17.92 -11.54 -6.20
C TYR A 252 16.83 -12.47 -6.75
N LEU A 253 17.21 -13.50 -7.53
CA LEU A 253 16.27 -14.48 -8.08
C LEU A 253 15.45 -15.15 -6.97
N CYS A 254 16.11 -15.48 -5.87
CA CYS A 254 15.47 -16.04 -4.69
C CYS A 254 14.44 -15.08 -4.04
N ASP A 255 14.77 -13.79 -3.88
CA ASP A 255 13.84 -12.79 -3.32
C ASP A 255 12.62 -12.55 -4.23
N ILE A 256 12.81 -12.59 -5.55
CA ILE A 256 11.71 -12.53 -6.53
C ILE A 256 10.82 -13.77 -6.45
N LYS A 257 11.41 -14.97 -6.51
CA LYS A 257 10.68 -16.25 -6.49
C LYS A 257 9.76 -16.38 -5.27
N GLU A 258 10.22 -15.87 -4.13
CA GLU A 258 9.58 -16.02 -2.81
C GLU A 258 8.67 -14.86 -2.42
N ALA A 259 8.63 -13.81 -3.24
CA ALA A 259 7.71 -12.70 -3.08
C ALA A 259 6.26 -13.22 -3.03
N GLN A 260 5.49 -12.72 -2.05
CA GLN A 260 4.07 -13.01 -1.97
C GLN A 260 3.31 -11.93 -2.73
N ILE A 261 2.46 -12.36 -3.67
CA ILE A 261 1.65 -11.51 -4.53
C ILE A 261 0.19 -11.96 -4.48
N ARG A 262 -0.71 -11.09 -4.93
CA ARG A 262 -2.14 -11.43 -5.13
C ARG A 262 -2.31 -12.41 -6.28
N HIS A 263 -3.16 -13.41 -6.10
CA HIS A 263 -3.52 -14.42 -7.11
C HIS A 263 -4.97 -14.26 -7.61
N GLY A 264 -5.41 -13.00 -7.74
CA GLY A 264 -6.77 -12.63 -8.10
C GLY A 264 -7.31 -11.54 -7.17
N LEU A 265 -8.62 -11.33 -7.26
CA LEU A 265 -9.38 -10.40 -6.42
C LEU A 265 -10.37 -11.17 -5.54
N HIS A 266 -10.79 -10.55 -4.43
CA HIS A 266 -11.86 -11.09 -3.60
C HIS A 266 -13.22 -10.91 -4.27
N VAL A 267 -14.12 -11.89 -4.11
CA VAL A 267 -15.53 -11.80 -4.47
C VAL A 267 -16.35 -11.97 -3.20
N LEU A 268 -17.17 -10.98 -2.86
CA LEU A 268 -17.89 -10.94 -1.59
C LEU A 268 -18.78 -12.17 -1.43
N GLY A 269 -18.55 -12.93 -0.36
CA GLY A 269 -19.28 -14.16 -0.06
C GLY A 269 -18.77 -15.42 -0.76
N GLU A 270 -17.63 -15.36 -1.44
CA GLU A 270 -17.05 -16.51 -2.14
C GLU A 270 -15.62 -16.78 -1.65
N LEU A 271 -15.26 -18.06 -1.65
CA LEU A 271 -13.87 -18.49 -1.48
C LEU A 271 -13.23 -18.75 -2.85
N PRO A 272 -11.91 -18.52 -2.98
CA PRO A 272 -11.22 -18.85 -4.20
C PRO A 272 -11.17 -20.37 -4.41
N GLU A 273 -10.93 -20.80 -5.65
CA GLU A 273 -10.76 -22.21 -6.01
C GLU A 273 -9.68 -22.90 -5.16
N ASP A 274 -9.81 -24.22 -4.98
CA ASP A 274 -8.98 -25.04 -4.08
C ASP A 274 -7.48 -24.82 -4.24
N GLU A 275 -7.02 -24.58 -5.47
CA GLU A 275 -5.61 -24.27 -5.75
C GLU A 275 -5.17 -22.96 -5.09
N LYS A 276 -5.92 -21.87 -5.35
CA LYS A 276 -5.67 -20.54 -4.80
C LYS A 276 -5.87 -20.51 -3.28
N LEU A 277 -6.87 -21.24 -2.79
CA LEU A 277 -7.13 -21.42 -1.37
C LEU A 277 -5.96 -22.10 -0.66
N SER A 278 -5.42 -23.17 -1.24
CA SER A 278 -4.27 -23.89 -0.67
C SER A 278 -3.02 -23.01 -0.57
N ASN A 279 -2.72 -22.24 -1.63
CA ASN A 279 -1.62 -21.27 -1.62
C ASN A 279 -1.82 -20.20 -0.54
N THR A 280 -3.06 -19.71 -0.41
CA THR A 280 -3.41 -18.72 0.63
C THR A 280 -3.24 -19.30 2.04
N LEU A 281 -3.64 -20.55 2.28
CA LEU A 281 -3.45 -21.22 3.58
C LEU A 281 -1.97 -21.38 3.93
N VAL A 282 -1.11 -21.74 2.97
CA VAL A 282 0.35 -21.78 3.18
C VAL A 282 0.87 -20.39 3.53
N ALA A 283 0.45 -19.35 2.80
CA ALA A 283 0.80 -17.96 3.06
C ALA A 283 0.42 -17.51 4.48
N LEU A 284 -0.79 -17.84 4.95
CA LEU A 284 -1.27 -17.49 6.30
C LEU A 284 -0.56 -18.24 7.42
N LEU A 285 -0.11 -19.47 7.15
CA LEU A 285 0.63 -20.31 8.11
C LEU A 285 2.15 -20.10 8.03
N ARG A 286 2.64 -19.23 7.14
CA ARG A 286 4.07 -19.02 6.88
C ARG A 286 4.82 -18.45 8.09
N LEU A 287 4.26 -17.43 8.74
CA LEU A 287 4.90 -16.71 9.83
C LEU A 287 4.69 -17.41 11.19
N PRO A 288 5.69 -17.43 12.08
CA PRO A 288 5.51 -17.76 13.49
C PRO A 288 4.60 -16.73 14.19
N ARG A 289 3.79 -17.21 15.13
CA ARG A 289 2.80 -16.44 15.93
C ARG A 289 2.91 -16.72 17.44
N GLY A 290 3.86 -17.58 17.84
CA GLY A 290 4.05 -17.99 19.23
C GLY A 290 4.68 -19.38 19.33
N GLU A 291 4.76 -19.88 20.57
CA GLU A 291 5.40 -21.16 20.87
C GLU A 291 4.45 -22.35 20.63
N GLY A 292 5.00 -23.46 20.12
CA GLY A 292 4.28 -24.71 19.85
C GLY A 292 3.75 -24.88 18.41
N PRO A 293 3.45 -26.12 17.97
CA PRO A 293 3.29 -26.41 16.55
C PRO A 293 2.14 -25.67 15.84
N LYS A 294 1.04 -25.37 16.55
CA LYS A 294 -0.09 -24.60 15.97
C LYS A 294 0.29 -23.15 15.63
N ASN A 295 1.15 -22.57 16.45
CA ASN A 295 1.52 -21.15 16.36
C ASN A 295 2.85 -20.95 15.63
N GLN A 296 3.67 -21.98 15.46
CA GLN A 296 4.85 -21.93 14.61
C GLN A 296 4.49 -21.76 13.12
N GLY A 297 5.49 -21.43 12.30
CA GLY A 297 5.35 -21.42 10.84
C GLY A 297 5.26 -22.85 10.29
N ILE A 298 4.51 -23.07 9.21
CA ILE A 298 4.38 -24.42 8.60
C ILE A 298 5.71 -24.97 8.11
N LEU A 299 6.58 -24.10 7.62
CA LEU A 299 7.93 -24.49 7.23
C LEU A 299 8.79 -24.82 8.45
N HIS A 300 8.65 -24.09 9.56
CA HIS A 300 9.37 -24.38 10.81
C HIS A 300 8.97 -25.74 11.39
N ASN A 301 7.69 -26.09 11.35
CA ASN A 301 7.23 -27.41 11.76
C ASN A 301 7.80 -28.52 10.88
N LEU A 302 7.84 -28.31 9.56
CA LEU A 302 8.45 -29.26 8.64
C LEU A 302 9.96 -29.41 8.91
N VAL A 303 10.67 -28.32 9.19
CA VAL A 303 12.07 -28.36 9.60
C VAL A 303 12.24 -29.21 10.86
N ALA A 304 11.40 -29.00 11.87
CA ALA A 304 11.49 -29.72 13.14
C ALA A 304 11.16 -31.22 12.97
N ASP A 305 10.12 -31.57 12.21
CA ASP A 305 9.73 -32.96 11.97
C ASP A 305 10.73 -33.72 11.08
N LEU A 306 11.32 -33.03 10.10
CA LEU A 306 12.36 -33.58 9.23
C LEU A 306 13.77 -33.47 9.84
N ASN A 307 13.89 -32.92 11.05
CA ASN A 307 15.14 -32.73 11.77
C ASN A 307 16.22 -32.00 10.94
N LEU A 308 15.82 -30.97 10.18
CA LEU A 308 16.72 -30.23 9.30
C LEU A 308 17.58 -29.24 10.10
N HIS A 309 18.89 -29.41 10.00
CA HIS A 309 19.88 -28.58 10.68
C HIS A 309 20.85 -27.96 9.68
N GLN A 310 21.25 -26.71 9.94
CA GLN A 310 22.26 -25.99 9.18
C GLN A 310 23.32 -25.50 10.17
N GLY A 311 24.57 -25.92 9.97
CA GLY A 311 25.67 -25.55 10.88
C GLY A 311 25.55 -26.10 12.31
N GLY A 312 24.75 -27.16 12.52
CA GLY A 312 24.52 -27.75 13.84
C GLY A 312 23.33 -27.18 14.60
N GLU A 313 22.72 -26.11 14.10
CA GLU A 313 21.51 -25.49 14.65
C GLU A 313 20.28 -25.82 13.78
N PRO A 314 19.06 -25.79 14.33
CA PRO A 314 17.83 -25.93 13.54
C PRO A 314 17.76 -24.87 12.43
N PHE A 315 17.40 -25.29 11.21
CA PHE A 315 17.32 -24.37 10.07
C PHE A 315 16.14 -23.40 10.23
N ASP A 316 16.36 -22.09 10.10
CA ASP A 316 15.27 -21.11 10.02
C ASP A 316 14.88 -20.89 8.55
N PRO A 317 13.73 -21.41 8.08
CA PRO A 317 13.32 -21.29 6.69
C PRO A 317 13.06 -19.85 6.28
N LEU A 318 12.68 -18.95 7.18
CA LEU A 318 12.49 -17.53 6.84
C LEU A 318 13.80 -16.73 6.85
N ALA A 319 14.87 -17.32 7.39
CA ALA A 319 16.23 -16.80 7.28
C ALA A 319 16.96 -17.22 6.01
N GLY A 320 16.58 -18.39 5.47
CA GLY A 320 17.31 -19.03 4.39
C GLY A 320 17.49 -18.13 3.19
N GLY A 321 18.74 -17.97 2.75
CA GLY A 321 19.12 -17.18 1.59
C GLY A 321 19.99 -17.97 0.60
N SER A 322 20.91 -17.28 -0.07
CA SER A 322 21.87 -17.87 -1.01
C SER A 322 23.00 -18.67 -0.33
N GLY A 323 22.98 -18.80 1.00
CA GLY A 323 23.94 -19.60 1.78
C GLY A 323 23.92 -21.08 1.36
N ALA A 324 25.10 -21.71 1.26
CA ALA A 324 25.21 -23.11 0.85
C ALA A 324 24.56 -24.06 1.87
N TRP A 325 23.66 -24.93 1.42
CA TRP A 325 23.02 -25.95 2.23
C TRP A 325 23.99 -27.08 2.56
N ARG A 326 24.22 -27.29 3.86
CA ARG A 326 25.06 -28.37 4.39
C ARG A 326 24.28 -29.38 5.22
N GLY A 327 22.99 -29.12 5.42
CA GLY A 327 22.10 -30.02 6.14
C GLY A 327 21.75 -31.28 5.36
N GLU A 328 21.00 -32.15 6.03
CA GLU A 328 20.49 -33.37 5.41
C GLU A 328 19.55 -33.04 4.24
N LYS A 329 19.50 -33.95 3.26
CA LYS A 329 18.60 -33.86 2.11
C LYS A 329 17.62 -35.03 2.13
N PRO A 330 16.54 -34.99 2.93
CA PRO A 330 15.59 -36.10 2.99
C PRO A 330 15.01 -36.46 1.61
N VAL A 331 14.83 -37.76 1.36
CA VAL A 331 14.32 -38.29 0.07
C VAL A 331 12.97 -37.66 -0.31
N ILE A 332 12.11 -37.40 0.69
CA ILE A 332 10.83 -36.72 0.48
C ILE A 332 11.01 -35.35 -0.19
N LEU A 333 11.95 -34.53 0.28
CA LEU A 333 12.21 -33.21 -0.28
C LEU A 333 12.93 -33.29 -1.63
N GLN A 334 13.80 -34.28 -1.82
CA GLN A 334 14.44 -34.54 -3.12
C GLN A 334 13.42 -34.89 -4.21
N SER A 335 12.34 -35.59 -3.86
CA SER A 335 11.33 -36.02 -4.83
C SER A 335 10.39 -34.90 -5.32
N LEU A 336 10.38 -33.74 -4.68
CA LEU A 336 9.46 -32.63 -4.98
C LEU A 336 9.91 -31.74 -6.13
N SER A 337 11.22 -31.59 -6.32
CA SER A 337 11.80 -30.82 -7.42
C SER A 337 13.06 -31.54 -7.95
N SER A 338 13.15 -31.61 -9.26
CA SER A 338 14.32 -32.11 -9.99
C SER A 338 15.45 -31.07 -10.11
N ASP A 339 15.19 -29.83 -9.70
CA ASP A 339 16.14 -28.72 -9.79
C ASP A 339 17.29 -28.97 -8.82
N LEU A 340 18.35 -28.16 -8.90
CA LEU A 340 19.45 -28.34 -7.97
C LEU A 340 19.04 -28.05 -6.52
N TRP A 341 19.80 -28.65 -5.61
CA TRP A 341 19.67 -28.40 -4.17
C TRP A 341 21.03 -28.01 -3.63
N ARG A 342 21.36 -26.74 -3.75
CA ARG A 342 22.64 -26.13 -3.38
C ARG A 342 22.51 -25.23 -2.16
N THR A 343 21.42 -24.49 -2.02
CA THR A 343 21.29 -23.38 -1.07
C THR A 343 20.22 -23.62 0.00
N GLU A 344 20.27 -22.79 1.04
CA GLU A 344 19.20 -22.65 2.02
C GLU A 344 17.88 -22.25 1.36
N ALA A 345 17.91 -21.42 0.31
CA ALA A 345 16.74 -21.09 -0.49
C ALA A 345 16.13 -22.31 -1.20
N ASP A 346 16.95 -23.18 -1.79
CA ASP A 346 16.46 -24.41 -2.44
C ASP A 346 15.82 -25.37 -1.42
N THR A 347 16.30 -25.33 -0.17
CA THR A 347 15.73 -26.06 0.95
C THR A 347 14.36 -25.49 1.32
N ARG A 348 14.27 -24.16 1.45
CA ARG A 348 12.99 -23.46 1.68
C ARG A 348 11.99 -23.78 0.57
N GLU A 349 12.38 -23.72 -0.69
CA GLU A 349 11.49 -24.01 -1.81
C GLU A 349 10.89 -25.41 -1.71
N ARG A 350 11.70 -26.42 -1.43
CA ARG A 350 11.21 -27.79 -1.25
C ARG A 350 10.28 -27.93 -0.05
N LEU A 351 10.53 -27.17 1.03
CA LEU A 351 9.62 -27.10 2.17
C LEU A 351 8.28 -26.43 1.78
N GLU A 352 8.30 -25.38 0.96
CA GLU A 352 7.10 -24.71 0.44
C GLU A 352 6.28 -25.64 -0.46
N LEU A 353 6.93 -26.36 -1.38
CA LEU A 353 6.29 -27.37 -2.22
C LEU A 353 5.67 -28.51 -1.38
N LEU A 354 6.38 -28.95 -0.34
CA LEU A 354 5.87 -29.98 0.57
C LEU A 354 4.67 -29.46 1.35
N ALA A 355 4.76 -28.26 1.92
CA ALA A 355 3.69 -27.62 2.66
C ALA A 355 2.43 -27.46 1.81
N LEU A 356 2.57 -26.98 0.58
CA LEU A 356 1.46 -26.85 -0.37
C LEU A 356 0.80 -28.19 -0.68
N SER A 357 1.60 -29.23 -0.94
CA SER A 357 1.09 -30.57 -1.21
C SER A 357 0.32 -31.15 -0.01
N LEU A 358 0.88 -31.00 1.20
CA LEU A 358 0.25 -31.47 2.43
C LEU A 358 -1.05 -30.70 2.76
N VAL A 359 -1.08 -29.39 2.55
CA VAL A 359 -2.29 -28.56 2.73
C VAL A 359 -3.38 -28.98 1.75
N ARG A 360 -3.05 -29.14 0.46
CA ARG A 360 -3.98 -29.62 -0.57
C ARG A 360 -4.61 -30.96 -0.19
N GLN A 361 -3.78 -31.92 0.20
CA GLN A 361 -4.23 -33.28 0.49
C GLN A 361 -4.99 -33.40 1.82
N HIS A 362 -4.49 -32.77 2.89
CA HIS A 362 -4.96 -33.05 4.26
C HIS A 362 -5.82 -31.96 4.89
N ALA A 363 -5.71 -30.70 4.43
CA ALA A 363 -6.54 -29.61 4.91
C ALA A 363 -7.73 -29.35 3.98
N VAL A 364 -7.50 -29.17 2.67
CA VAL A 364 -8.55 -28.88 1.68
C VAL A 364 -9.26 -30.16 1.21
N GLY A 365 -8.54 -31.29 1.16
CA GLY A 365 -9.12 -32.60 0.85
C GLY A 365 -9.14 -32.93 -0.65
N ILE A 366 -8.20 -32.38 -1.42
CA ILE A 366 -8.02 -32.71 -2.84
C ILE A 366 -7.43 -34.12 -2.96
N ASP A 367 -8.08 -34.99 -3.75
CA ASP A 367 -7.66 -36.38 -3.93
C ASP A 367 -6.26 -36.49 -4.55
N ALA A 368 -5.40 -37.30 -3.94
CA ALA A 368 -4.06 -37.61 -4.41
C ALA A 368 -4.04 -38.23 -5.82
N GLN A 369 -5.13 -38.87 -6.28
CA GLN A 369 -5.23 -39.41 -7.64
C GLN A 369 -5.42 -38.34 -8.72
N LEU A 370 -6.02 -37.19 -8.40
CA LEU A 370 -6.20 -36.07 -9.32
C LEU A 370 -4.92 -35.24 -9.52
N LEU A 371 -3.93 -35.39 -8.64
CA LEU A 371 -2.68 -34.61 -8.63
C LEU A 371 -1.61 -35.11 -9.62
N GLY A 372 -1.90 -36.11 -10.47
CA GLY A 372 -1.03 -36.53 -11.59
C GLY A 372 0.34 -37.13 -11.23
N LYS A 373 0.70 -37.14 -9.94
CA LYS A 373 1.87 -37.83 -9.38
C LYS A 373 1.44 -38.37 -8.01
N THR A 374 1.53 -39.68 -7.81
CA THR A 374 1.49 -40.27 -6.47
C THR A 374 2.75 -39.83 -5.73
N SER A 375 2.72 -38.66 -5.11
CA SER A 375 3.75 -38.25 -4.17
C SER A 375 3.70 -39.23 -3.00
N GLY A 376 4.77 -40.01 -2.84
CA GLY A 376 4.97 -40.92 -1.71
C GLY A 376 5.15 -40.13 -0.42
N HIS A 377 4.13 -39.38 -0.01
CA HIS A 377 4.15 -38.63 1.24
C HIS A 377 4.33 -39.61 2.40
N PRO A 378 5.20 -39.30 3.38
CA PRO A 378 5.25 -40.07 4.60
C PRO A 378 3.87 -40.03 5.24
N PRO A 379 3.46 -41.12 5.92
CA PRO A 379 2.27 -41.05 6.76
C PRO A 379 2.40 -39.84 7.69
N LEU A 380 1.33 -39.04 7.85
CA LEU A 380 1.31 -37.90 8.78
C LEU A 380 1.80 -38.26 10.20
N ALA A 381 1.73 -39.53 10.58
CA ALA A 381 2.32 -40.07 11.81
C ALA A 381 3.84 -39.84 11.96
N GLN A 382 4.56 -39.59 10.87
CA GLN A 382 5.99 -39.27 10.85
C GLN A 382 6.27 -37.76 10.90
N LEU A 383 5.24 -36.93 10.76
CA LEU A 383 5.33 -35.46 10.83
C LEU A 383 4.40 -34.95 11.95
N PRO A 384 4.69 -35.24 13.23
CA PRO A 384 3.75 -34.96 14.34
C PRO A 384 3.45 -33.47 14.53
N GLN A 385 4.42 -32.57 14.35
CA GLN A 385 4.20 -31.13 14.50
C GLN A 385 3.39 -30.57 13.34
N THR A 386 3.77 -30.92 12.10
CA THR A 386 3.03 -30.54 10.90
C THR A 386 1.63 -31.13 10.90
N ALA A 387 1.43 -32.37 11.36
CA ALA A 387 0.11 -32.98 11.49
C ALA A 387 -0.79 -32.20 12.47
N GLN A 388 -0.25 -31.76 13.60
CA GLN A 388 -1.00 -30.92 14.55
C GLN A 388 -1.39 -29.57 13.92
N GLN A 389 -0.52 -28.98 13.12
CA GLN A 389 -0.82 -27.71 12.45
C GLN A 389 -1.80 -27.88 11.28
N LEU A 390 -1.72 -28.96 10.50
CA LEU A 390 -2.69 -29.29 9.45
C LEU A 390 -4.07 -29.56 10.06
N GLN A 391 -4.13 -30.21 11.23
CA GLN A 391 -5.36 -30.36 11.98
C GLN A 391 -5.93 -28.99 12.38
N TYR A 392 -5.11 -28.08 12.93
CA TYR A 392 -5.52 -26.71 13.23
C TYR A 392 -6.00 -25.97 11.97
N CYS A 393 -5.27 -26.11 10.86
CA CYS A 393 -5.62 -25.52 9.58
C CYS A 393 -7.03 -25.95 9.15
N ARG A 394 -7.32 -27.25 9.18
CA ARG A 394 -8.63 -27.80 8.80
C ARG A 394 -9.75 -27.42 9.78
N GLU A 395 -9.51 -27.59 11.07
CA GLU A 395 -10.56 -27.50 12.11
C GLU A 395 -10.81 -26.06 12.58
N THR A 396 -9.89 -25.13 12.32
CA THR A 396 -9.99 -23.73 12.75
C THR A 396 -9.88 -22.75 11.59
N LEU A 397 -8.76 -22.77 10.85
CA LEU A 397 -8.50 -21.73 9.84
C LEU A 397 -9.42 -21.85 8.62
N LEU A 398 -9.49 -23.04 8.00
CA LEU A 398 -10.35 -23.31 6.85
C LEU A 398 -11.83 -23.12 7.22
N LEU A 399 -12.24 -23.56 8.42
CA LEU A 399 -13.58 -23.32 8.93
C LEU A 399 -13.87 -21.81 9.11
N ALA A 400 -12.90 -21.02 9.56
CA ALA A 400 -13.03 -19.58 9.65
C ALA A 400 -13.18 -18.94 8.26
N LEU A 401 -12.44 -19.41 7.25
CA LEU A 401 -12.58 -18.95 5.86
C LEU A 401 -13.95 -19.30 5.24
N HIS A 402 -14.47 -20.52 5.48
CA HIS A 402 -15.84 -20.84 5.04
C HIS A 402 -16.88 -19.98 5.75
N ARG A 403 -16.72 -19.78 7.06
CA ARG A 403 -17.59 -18.88 7.83
C ARG A 403 -17.50 -17.45 7.35
N SER A 404 -16.32 -16.96 6.99
CA SER A 404 -16.12 -15.64 6.36
C SER A 404 -17.03 -15.45 5.15
N ALA A 405 -16.96 -16.37 4.18
CA ALA A 405 -17.78 -16.31 2.97
C ALA A 405 -19.29 -16.31 3.29
N GLU A 406 -19.74 -17.16 4.23
CA GLU A 406 -21.14 -17.16 4.68
C GLU A 406 -21.54 -15.86 5.42
N GLN A 407 -20.63 -15.35 6.25
CA GLN A 407 -20.87 -14.19 7.12
C GLN A 407 -20.87 -12.88 6.35
N GLU A 408 -20.06 -12.71 5.32
CA GLU A 408 -20.01 -11.48 4.50
C GLU A 408 -21.41 -11.11 3.95
N LEU A 409 -22.11 -12.04 3.31
CA LEU A 409 -23.45 -11.80 2.78
C LEU A 409 -24.55 -11.84 3.85
N SER A 410 -24.44 -12.76 4.81
CA SER A 410 -25.46 -12.88 5.85
C SER A 410 -25.42 -11.73 6.86
N ALA A 411 -24.27 -11.13 7.11
CA ALA A 411 -24.12 -9.94 7.94
C ALA A 411 -24.70 -8.70 7.25
N LEU A 412 -24.45 -8.52 5.95
CA LEU A 412 -25.11 -7.46 5.18
C LEU A 412 -26.65 -7.61 5.23
N SER A 413 -27.15 -8.83 4.99
CA SER A 413 -28.59 -9.14 5.08
C SER A 413 -29.15 -8.90 6.49
N ARG A 414 -28.40 -9.27 7.53
CA ARG A 414 -28.74 -9.03 8.94
C ARG A 414 -28.80 -7.53 9.26
N GLY A 415 -27.86 -6.76 8.72
CA GLY A 415 -27.76 -5.31 8.90
C GLY A 415 -28.95 -4.60 8.27
N LEU A 416 -29.27 -4.94 7.02
CA LEU A 416 -30.44 -4.43 6.31
C LEU A 416 -31.76 -4.77 7.04
N ALA A 417 -31.81 -5.88 7.78
CA ALA A 417 -32.93 -6.23 8.66
C ALA A 417 -32.93 -5.50 10.02
N GLY A 418 -32.06 -4.50 10.22
CA GLY A 418 -31.98 -3.70 11.45
C GLY A 418 -31.42 -4.45 12.66
N ARG A 419 -30.66 -5.53 12.45
CA ARG A 419 -30.12 -6.36 13.53
C ARG A 419 -28.64 -6.04 13.81
N PHE A 420 -28.21 -6.39 15.03
CA PHE A 420 -26.83 -6.23 15.47
C PHE A 420 -25.85 -7.04 14.60
N ILE A 421 -24.74 -6.40 14.21
CA ILE A 421 -23.62 -7.05 13.53
C ILE A 421 -22.49 -7.21 14.54
N GLU A 422 -22.02 -8.45 14.69
CA GLU A 422 -20.96 -8.79 15.65
C GLU A 422 -19.68 -8.00 15.35
N PRO A 423 -19.04 -7.41 16.37
CA PRO A 423 -17.74 -6.76 16.20
C PRO A 423 -16.60 -7.79 16.14
N GLY A 424 -15.49 -7.41 15.52
CA GLY A 424 -14.29 -8.22 15.41
C GLY A 424 -13.01 -7.38 15.36
N PRO A 425 -11.83 -7.95 15.64
CA PRO A 425 -10.58 -7.25 15.41
C PRO A 425 -10.29 -7.16 13.90
N SER A 426 -9.61 -6.09 13.51
CA SER A 426 -9.05 -5.88 12.16
C SER A 426 -7.52 -6.01 12.15
N GLY A 427 -6.95 -6.22 10.96
CA GLY A 427 -5.50 -6.36 10.77
C GLY A 427 -5.17 -7.28 9.58
N ALA A 428 -3.90 -7.32 9.18
CA ALA A 428 -3.44 -8.13 8.05
C ALA A 428 -3.27 -9.62 8.42
N PRO A 429 -4.12 -10.54 7.89
CA PRO A 429 -3.95 -11.97 8.12
C PRO A 429 -2.60 -12.47 7.62
N SER A 430 -2.05 -11.89 6.54
CA SER A 430 -0.72 -12.23 6.03
C SER A 430 0.41 -11.93 7.02
N ARG A 431 0.18 -11.02 7.98
CA ARG A 431 1.10 -10.65 9.06
C ARG A 431 0.86 -11.46 10.35
N GLY A 432 0.29 -12.66 10.22
CA GLY A 432 0.05 -13.59 11.33
C GLY A 432 -1.16 -13.26 12.21
N ARG A 433 -1.96 -12.24 11.87
CA ARG A 433 -3.17 -11.83 12.62
C ARG A 433 -4.38 -12.71 12.26
N LEU A 434 -4.30 -14.01 12.53
CA LEU A 434 -5.39 -14.95 12.26
C LEU A 434 -6.64 -14.72 13.14
N ASP A 435 -6.52 -13.91 14.20
CA ASP A 435 -7.63 -13.48 15.08
C ASP A 435 -8.67 -12.60 14.35
N THR A 436 -8.29 -12.01 13.21
CA THR A 436 -9.18 -11.19 12.37
C THR A 436 -10.14 -12.03 11.52
N LEU A 437 -10.01 -13.36 11.55
CA LEU A 437 -10.96 -14.29 10.93
C LEU A 437 -11.92 -14.87 12.00
N PRO A 438 -13.18 -15.20 11.64
CA PRO A 438 -13.83 -15.00 10.34
C PRO A 438 -14.15 -13.52 10.06
N THR A 439 -14.48 -13.20 8.82
CA THR A 439 -14.96 -11.89 8.34
C THR A 439 -16.50 -11.88 8.32
N GLY A 440 -17.13 -10.82 7.81
CA GLY A 440 -18.55 -10.53 7.98
C GLY A 440 -18.89 -9.87 9.33
N ARG A 441 -17.92 -9.14 9.90
CA ARG A 441 -18.00 -8.47 11.20
C ARG A 441 -17.85 -6.95 11.06
N ASN A 442 -18.36 -6.24 12.06
CA ASN A 442 -18.20 -4.80 12.17
C ASN A 442 -16.92 -4.47 12.93
N PHE A 443 -15.77 -4.54 12.25
CA PHE A 443 -14.48 -4.53 12.95
C PHE A 443 -14.24 -3.28 13.81
N PHE A 444 -13.38 -3.43 14.81
CA PHE A 444 -12.81 -2.35 15.60
C PHE A 444 -11.29 -2.32 15.40
N ALA A 445 -10.70 -1.13 15.59
CA ALA A 445 -9.27 -0.90 15.46
C ALA A 445 -8.52 -1.23 16.78
N VAL A 446 -7.72 -0.29 17.31
CA VAL A 446 -6.89 -0.47 18.51
C VAL A 446 -7.16 0.63 19.54
N ASP A 447 -6.76 0.39 20.81
CA ASP A 447 -6.71 1.47 21.81
C ASP A 447 -5.56 2.42 21.43
N ASN A 448 -5.90 3.64 21.00
CA ASN A 448 -4.90 4.62 20.58
C ASN A 448 -3.97 5.07 21.70
N ARG A 449 -4.31 4.81 22.98
CA ARG A 449 -3.46 5.14 24.14
C ARG A 449 -2.36 4.12 24.40
N SER A 450 -2.39 2.96 23.76
CA SER A 450 -1.34 1.93 23.88
C SER A 450 -0.36 1.95 22.71
N ILE A 451 -0.23 3.09 22.02
CA ILE A 451 0.63 3.25 20.84
C ILE A 451 1.85 4.13 21.20
N PRO A 452 3.09 3.68 20.92
CA PRO A 452 3.42 2.34 20.43
C PRO A 452 3.24 1.26 21.51
N SER A 453 2.88 0.05 21.10
CA SER A 453 2.80 -1.10 22.01
C SER A 453 4.19 -1.59 22.42
N PRO A 454 4.36 -2.36 23.52
CA PRO A 454 5.65 -2.93 23.89
C PRO A 454 6.26 -3.82 22.78
N ALA A 455 5.42 -4.58 22.07
CA ALA A 455 5.86 -5.39 20.94
C ALA A 455 6.33 -4.50 19.77
N ALA A 456 5.54 -3.48 19.41
CA ALA A 456 5.93 -2.52 18.37
C ALA A 456 7.22 -1.77 18.71
N TRP A 457 7.49 -1.51 20.00
CA TRP A 457 8.75 -0.91 20.44
C TRP A 457 9.96 -1.80 20.17
N GLU A 458 9.86 -3.11 20.40
CA GLU A 458 10.93 -4.05 20.06
C GLU A 458 11.18 -4.08 18.54
N LEU A 459 10.11 -4.14 17.74
CA LEU A 459 10.18 -4.14 16.29
C LEU A 459 10.76 -2.83 15.74
N GLY A 460 10.30 -1.68 16.24
CA GLY A 460 10.78 -0.36 15.86
C GLY A 460 12.26 -0.15 16.17
N GLN A 461 12.76 -0.66 17.30
CA GLN A 461 14.20 -0.64 17.61
C GLN A 461 15.02 -1.43 16.58
N ARG A 462 14.56 -2.64 16.23
CA ARG A 462 15.24 -3.48 15.23
C ARG A 462 15.22 -2.81 13.85
N SER A 463 14.07 -2.26 13.44
CA SER A 463 13.97 -1.53 12.18
C SER A 463 14.84 -0.28 12.14
N ALA A 464 14.94 0.47 13.25
CA ALA A 464 15.82 1.63 13.34
C ALA A 464 17.29 1.22 13.20
N GLN A 465 17.68 0.14 13.87
CA GLN A 465 19.04 -0.41 13.78
C GLN A 465 19.38 -0.86 12.36
N SER A 466 18.52 -1.64 11.71
CA SER A 466 18.74 -2.08 10.33
C SER A 466 18.83 -0.92 9.34
N LEU A 467 18.06 0.16 9.56
CA LEU A 467 18.14 1.36 8.72
C LEU A 467 19.48 2.07 8.90
N ILE A 468 19.95 2.21 10.13
CA ILE A 468 21.25 2.80 10.43
C ILE A 468 22.37 1.98 9.83
N GLU A 469 22.34 0.65 9.98
CA GLU A 469 23.34 -0.25 9.42
C GLU A 469 23.39 -0.15 7.89
N ARG A 470 22.23 -0.19 7.24
CA ARG A 470 22.13 -0.04 5.78
C ARG A 470 22.71 1.31 5.33
N HIS A 471 22.30 2.39 5.97
CA HIS A 471 22.76 3.73 5.60
C HIS A 471 24.27 3.90 5.84
N LEU A 472 24.80 3.39 6.95
CA LEU A 472 26.22 3.45 7.25
C LEU A 472 27.05 2.64 6.25
N GLN A 473 26.55 1.49 5.81
CA GLN A 473 27.22 0.64 4.81
C GLN A 473 27.32 1.35 3.44
N GLU A 474 26.27 2.07 3.04
CA GLU A 474 26.21 2.71 1.72
C GLU A 474 26.81 4.13 1.69
N GLN A 475 26.54 4.92 2.72
CA GLN A 475 26.87 6.35 2.75
C GLN A 475 28.10 6.66 3.61
N GLY A 476 28.56 5.72 4.43
CA GLY A 476 29.79 5.86 5.24
C GLY A 476 29.68 6.76 6.48
N ASP A 477 28.53 7.39 6.74
CA ASP A 477 28.22 8.14 7.96
C ASP A 477 26.79 7.81 8.45
N TYR A 478 26.44 8.25 9.66
CA TYR A 478 25.08 8.10 10.21
C TYR A 478 24.11 9.09 9.56
N PRO A 479 22.84 8.70 9.34
CA PRO A 479 21.84 9.65 8.87
C PRO A 479 21.56 10.69 9.95
N ARG A 480 21.53 11.98 9.58
CA ARG A 480 21.33 13.08 10.55
C ARG A 480 19.91 13.57 10.55
N GLN A 481 19.28 13.64 9.39
CA GLN A 481 17.91 14.15 9.21
C GLN A 481 17.08 13.24 8.32
N ILE A 482 16.00 12.67 8.90
CA ILE A 482 15.11 11.73 8.22
C ILE A 482 13.70 12.30 8.13
N GLY A 483 13.07 12.19 6.96
CA GLY A 483 11.63 12.29 6.80
C GLY A 483 10.98 10.92 6.87
N LEU A 484 10.04 10.73 7.81
CA LEU A 484 9.29 9.48 7.94
C LEU A 484 7.81 9.77 7.69
N SER A 485 7.23 9.08 6.72
CA SER A 485 5.78 9.09 6.50
C SER A 485 5.09 8.09 7.43
N VAL A 486 4.00 8.52 8.08
CA VAL A 486 3.29 7.74 9.11
C VAL A 486 1.80 7.71 8.81
N TRP A 487 1.28 6.50 8.61
CA TRP A 487 -0.12 6.27 8.28
C TRP A 487 -0.90 5.71 9.46
N GLY A 488 -2.14 6.17 9.63
CA GLY A 488 -2.99 5.67 10.71
C GLY A 488 -3.38 4.20 10.50
N THR A 489 -3.58 3.76 9.25
CA THR A 489 -3.91 2.36 8.95
C THR A 489 -2.75 1.40 9.32
N ALA A 490 -1.50 1.75 8.96
CA ALA A 490 -0.30 0.99 9.34
C ALA A 490 -0.12 0.96 10.87
N THR A 491 -0.31 2.11 11.53
CA THR A 491 -0.25 2.22 13.01
C THR A 491 -1.25 1.29 13.69
N MET A 492 -2.46 1.15 13.14
CA MET A 492 -3.49 0.25 13.68
C MET A 492 -3.15 -1.23 13.46
N ARG A 493 -2.53 -1.59 12.34
CA ARG A 493 -2.13 -2.98 12.05
C ARG A 493 -0.97 -3.45 12.91
N THR A 494 0.02 -2.58 13.13
CA THR A 494 1.28 -2.93 13.78
C THR A 494 1.30 -2.64 15.28
N GLY A 495 0.41 -1.77 15.76
CA GLY A 495 0.50 -1.24 17.12
C GLY A 495 1.54 -0.12 17.26
N GLY A 496 2.01 0.47 16.16
CA GLY A 496 2.85 1.67 16.14
C GLY A 496 4.31 1.47 15.76
N ASP A 497 4.63 0.56 14.85
CA ASP A 497 6.02 0.28 14.41
C ASP A 497 6.73 1.55 13.90
N ASP A 498 6.07 2.40 13.11
CA ASP A 498 6.65 3.64 12.57
C ASP A 498 7.07 4.63 13.67
N ILE A 499 6.18 4.84 14.66
CA ILE A 499 6.45 5.76 15.78
C ILE A 499 7.53 5.17 16.70
N ALA A 500 7.52 3.85 16.90
CA ALA A 500 8.56 3.17 17.63
C ALA A 500 9.93 3.31 16.93
N GLN A 501 9.97 3.17 15.60
CA GLN A 501 11.17 3.37 14.80
C GLN A 501 11.69 4.81 14.93
N ALA A 502 10.81 5.81 14.81
CA ALA A 502 11.18 7.22 14.99
C ALA A 502 11.74 7.49 16.40
N PHE A 503 11.06 7.00 17.45
CA PHE A 503 11.55 7.13 18.81
C PHE A 503 12.90 6.43 19.03
N ALA A 504 13.10 5.23 18.48
CA ALA A 504 14.38 4.53 18.57
C ALA A 504 15.50 5.31 17.87
N LEU A 505 15.26 5.87 16.69
CA LEU A 505 16.20 6.73 15.95
C LEU A 505 16.60 7.97 16.76
N MET A 506 15.64 8.61 17.44
CA MET A 506 15.88 9.79 18.29
C MET A 506 16.49 9.46 19.67
N GLY A 507 16.43 8.19 20.09
CA GLY A 507 16.86 7.75 21.42
C GLY A 507 15.85 8.08 22.52
N ILE A 508 14.57 7.88 22.22
CA ILE A 508 13.43 8.02 23.13
C ILE A 508 12.84 6.64 23.39
N LYS A 509 12.60 6.28 24.65
CA LYS A 509 11.95 5.03 25.01
C LYS A 509 10.59 5.31 25.67
N PRO A 510 9.48 4.79 25.12
CA PRO A 510 8.17 4.93 25.75
C PRO A 510 8.09 4.26 27.12
N ILE A 511 7.24 4.79 28.00
CA ILE A 511 6.92 4.23 29.32
C ILE A 511 5.45 3.82 29.34
N TRP A 512 5.20 2.56 29.71
CA TRP A 512 3.85 1.98 29.80
C TRP A 512 3.38 1.83 31.24
N ALA A 513 2.12 2.15 31.49
CA ALA A 513 1.47 1.87 32.77
C ALA A 513 1.22 0.36 32.95
N LEU A 514 1.64 -0.17 34.10
CA LEU A 514 1.39 -1.56 34.49
C LEU A 514 -0.13 -1.88 34.46
N GLY A 515 -0.47 -3.06 33.93
CA GLY A 515 -1.84 -3.54 33.79
C GLY A 515 -2.55 -3.04 32.53
N SER A 516 -2.55 -1.73 32.26
CA SER A 516 -3.26 -1.17 31.08
C SER A 516 -2.45 -1.15 29.79
N GLN A 517 -1.12 -1.25 29.88
CA GLN A 517 -0.18 -1.08 28.77
C GLN A 517 -0.37 0.24 27.98
N ARG A 518 -1.02 1.24 28.58
CA ARG A 518 -1.11 2.58 28.00
C ARG A 518 0.23 3.27 28.11
N VAL A 519 0.62 3.97 27.05
CA VAL A 519 1.78 4.87 27.08
C VAL A 519 1.41 6.06 27.95
N VAL A 520 2.20 6.29 29.00
CA VAL A 520 1.98 7.35 29.98
C VAL A 520 3.05 8.42 29.94
N ASP A 521 4.25 8.08 29.51
CA ASP A 521 5.39 8.98 29.46
C ASP A 521 6.49 8.43 28.52
N PHE A 522 7.65 9.06 28.48
CA PHE A 522 8.85 8.59 27.81
C PHE A 522 10.11 8.88 28.64
N GLU A 523 11.19 8.14 28.38
CA GLU A 523 12.53 8.44 28.90
C GLU A 523 13.51 8.72 27.75
N ILE A 524 14.41 9.68 27.96
CA ILE A 524 15.51 9.96 27.05
C ILE A 524 16.62 8.95 27.32
N VAL A 525 16.99 8.16 26.31
CA VAL A 525 18.16 7.26 26.36
C VAL A 525 19.42 8.10 26.09
N PRO A 526 20.40 8.16 27.01
CA PRO A 526 21.69 8.83 26.79
C PRO A 526 22.39 8.38 25.50
N ALA A 527 22.97 9.31 24.73
CA ALA A 527 23.60 8.99 23.45
C ALA A 527 24.78 7.99 23.58
N MET A 528 25.48 8.00 24.71
CA MET A 528 26.53 7.01 25.01
C MET A 528 26.00 5.57 25.06
N MET A 529 24.75 5.36 25.48
CA MET A 529 24.11 4.04 25.44
C MET A 529 23.57 3.68 24.05
N LEU A 530 23.24 4.69 23.23
CA LEU A 530 22.86 4.46 21.82
C LEU A 530 24.06 4.01 20.97
N GLY A 531 25.29 4.42 21.34
CA GLY A 531 26.50 4.12 20.57
C GLY A 531 26.63 4.91 19.26
N ARG A 532 25.77 5.92 19.04
CA ARG A 532 25.69 6.73 17.83
C ARG A 532 25.08 8.11 18.13
N PRO A 533 25.18 9.09 17.21
CA PRO A 533 24.41 10.32 17.31
C PRO A 533 22.90 10.06 17.28
N ARG A 534 22.13 11.01 17.85
CA ARG A 534 20.68 11.03 17.64
C ARG A 534 20.38 11.36 16.19
N VAL A 535 19.27 10.84 15.68
CA VAL A 535 18.79 11.13 14.33
C VAL A 535 17.58 12.06 14.45
N ASP A 536 17.58 13.18 13.73
CA ASP A 536 16.49 14.15 13.75
C ASP A 536 15.38 13.76 12.77
N VAL A 537 14.26 13.29 13.31
CA VAL A 537 13.17 12.70 12.52
C VAL A 537 12.00 13.68 12.39
N THR A 538 11.64 14.00 11.15
CA THR A 538 10.45 14.79 10.78
C THR A 538 9.34 13.84 10.34
N LEU A 539 8.19 13.88 10.98
CA LEU A 539 7.03 13.06 10.63
C LEU A 539 6.13 13.78 9.62
N ARG A 540 5.81 13.09 8.53
CA ARG A 540 4.66 13.39 7.68
C ARG A 540 3.51 12.47 8.06
N VAL A 541 2.50 12.99 8.76
CA VAL A 541 1.35 12.20 9.20
C VAL A 541 0.17 12.34 8.22
N SER A 542 -0.51 11.23 7.94
CA SER A 542 -1.78 11.27 7.20
C SER A 542 -2.88 12.01 7.97
N GLY A 543 -3.87 12.57 7.26
CA GLY A 543 -5.03 13.21 7.89
C GLY A 543 -5.82 12.27 8.82
N PHE A 544 -5.89 10.97 8.49
CA PHE A 544 -6.49 9.98 9.38
C PHE A 544 -5.63 9.71 10.64
N PHE A 545 -4.30 9.71 10.52
CA PHE A 545 -3.42 9.58 11.69
C PHE A 545 -3.67 10.73 12.69
N ARG A 546 -3.82 11.97 12.19
CA ARG A 546 -4.21 13.13 13.01
C ARG A 546 -5.49 12.85 13.81
N ASP A 547 -6.51 12.34 13.15
CA ASP A 547 -7.83 12.13 13.76
C ASP A 547 -7.85 10.96 14.76
N ALA A 548 -7.05 9.92 14.52
CA ALA A 548 -7.03 8.73 15.35
C ALA A 548 -5.99 8.76 16.49
N PHE A 549 -4.86 9.46 16.30
CA PHE A 549 -3.67 9.36 17.15
C PHE A 549 -3.14 10.73 17.63
N ALA A 550 -4.04 11.67 17.92
CA ALA A 550 -3.67 12.99 18.45
C ALA A 550 -2.85 12.95 19.76
N ASN A 551 -3.04 11.92 20.59
CA ASN A 551 -2.20 11.68 21.77
C ASN A 551 -0.76 11.31 21.41
N VAL A 552 -0.56 10.54 20.34
CA VAL A 552 0.77 10.12 19.88
C VAL A 552 1.53 11.32 19.31
N MET A 553 0.86 12.18 18.54
CA MET A 553 1.48 13.43 18.05
C MET A 553 1.93 14.34 19.20
N ARG A 554 1.10 14.49 20.25
CA ARG A 554 1.47 15.27 21.44
C ARG A 554 2.64 14.66 22.19
N LEU A 555 2.68 13.34 22.36
CA LEU A 555 3.81 12.63 22.97
C LEU A 555 5.09 12.86 22.17
N TYR A 556 5.01 12.78 20.84
CA TYR A 556 6.15 13.02 19.96
C TYR A 556 6.67 14.46 20.05
N GLY A 557 5.76 15.44 20.02
CA GLY A 557 6.13 16.85 20.21
C GLY A 557 6.79 17.10 21.57
N ALA A 558 6.25 16.54 22.66
CA ALA A 558 6.85 16.63 23.99
C ALA A 558 8.27 16.02 24.04
N ALA A 559 8.48 14.89 23.35
CA ALA A 559 9.80 14.27 23.23
C ALA A 559 10.81 15.14 22.47
N VAL A 560 10.38 15.82 21.40
CA VAL A 560 11.22 16.77 20.66
C VAL A 560 11.61 17.95 21.55
N THR A 561 10.66 18.54 22.28
CA THR A 561 10.94 19.64 23.22
C THR A 561 11.94 19.21 24.30
N ALA A 562 11.75 18.04 24.90
CA ALA A 562 12.67 17.52 25.90
C ALA A 562 14.08 17.29 25.34
N LEU A 563 14.20 16.77 24.12
CA LEU A 563 15.49 16.61 23.43
C LEU A 563 16.15 17.94 23.06
N ALA A 564 15.38 18.99 22.76
CA ALA A 564 15.92 20.31 22.48
C ALA A 564 16.64 20.92 23.70
N GLU A 565 16.20 20.56 24.90
CA GLU A 565 16.79 21.01 26.18
C GLU A 565 17.87 20.06 26.70
N TYR A 566 17.82 18.78 26.33
CA TYR A 566 18.74 17.75 26.81
C TYR A 566 20.17 17.92 26.27
N GLU A 567 21.17 17.90 27.14
CA GLU A 567 22.59 18.01 26.77
C GLU A 567 23.27 16.64 26.81
N ASP A 568 23.61 16.10 25.64
CA ASP A 568 24.47 14.92 25.56
C ASP A 568 25.96 15.32 25.63
N PRO A 569 26.79 14.60 26.41
CA PRO A 569 28.24 14.78 26.38
C PRO A 569 28.80 14.64 24.96
N GLY A 570 29.70 15.55 24.58
CA GLY A 570 30.36 15.51 23.27
C GLY A 570 29.53 16.01 22.09
N GLY A 571 28.34 16.60 22.31
CA GLY A 571 27.55 17.22 21.24
C GLY A 571 26.83 16.22 20.33
N MET A 572 26.60 14.99 20.80
CA MET A 572 25.96 13.91 20.04
C MET A 572 24.44 14.11 19.81
N ASN A 573 23.86 15.15 20.42
CA ASN A 573 22.46 15.54 20.22
C ASN A 573 22.34 16.50 19.02
N THR A 574 22.26 15.92 17.82
CA THR A 574 22.06 16.64 16.55
C THR A 574 20.74 17.41 16.51
N ILE A 575 19.67 16.85 17.11
CA ILE A 575 18.33 17.47 17.19
C ILE A 575 18.41 18.84 17.88
N ARG A 576 19.03 18.89 19.06
CA ARG A 576 19.27 20.15 19.78
C ARG A 576 20.08 21.13 18.94
N ALA A 577 21.14 20.67 18.29
CA ALA A 577 21.97 21.53 17.44
C ALA A 577 21.17 22.15 16.28
N HIS A 578 20.34 21.36 15.59
CA HIS A 578 19.49 21.84 14.49
C HIS A 578 18.45 22.85 14.98
N ILE A 579 17.77 22.56 16.10
CA ILE A 579 16.77 23.47 16.68
C ILE A 579 17.42 24.80 17.08
N GLN A 580 18.58 24.76 17.76
CA GLN A 580 19.29 25.99 18.15
C GLN A 580 19.78 26.80 16.95
N ALA A 581 20.25 26.14 15.89
CA ALA A 581 20.69 26.81 14.67
C ALA A 581 19.51 27.51 13.98
N ARG A 582 18.37 26.82 13.81
CA ARG A 582 17.17 27.41 13.21
C ARG A 582 16.58 28.54 14.05
N ALA A 583 16.53 28.38 15.37
CA ALA A 583 16.04 29.43 16.27
C ALA A 583 16.86 30.73 16.13
N LYS A 584 18.19 30.65 16.01
CA LYS A 584 19.05 31.83 15.78
C LYS A 584 18.72 32.55 14.47
N VAL A 585 18.44 31.78 13.41
CA VAL A 585 18.04 32.34 12.11
C VAL A 585 16.67 33.04 12.23
N LEU A 586 15.69 32.39 12.84
CA LEU A 586 14.34 32.96 13.04
C LEU A 586 14.38 34.25 13.89
N VAL A 587 15.22 34.31 14.92
CA VAL A 587 15.44 35.54 15.69
C VAL A 587 16.03 36.65 14.80
N SER A 588 16.96 36.32 13.91
CA SER A 588 17.51 37.29 12.95
C SER A 588 16.50 37.76 11.89
N GLU A 589 15.49 36.92 11.60
CA GLU A 589 14.34 37.23 10.73
C GLU A 589 13.24 38.03 11.45
N GLY A 590 13.40 38.30 12.76
CA GLY A 590 12.55 39.21 13.54
C GLY A 590 11.58 38.53 14.49
N LEU A 591 11.63 37.20 14.66
CA LEU A 591 10.83 36.50 15.67
C LEU A 591 11.40 36.71 17.07
N SER A 592 10.53 36.68 18.09
CA SER A 592 10.98 36.62 19.49
C SER A 592 11.70 35.29 19.77
N ASP A 593 12.58 35.26 20.77
CA ASP A 593 13.31 34.04 21.16
C ASP A 593 12.37 32.87 21.50
N GLU A 594 11.23 33.16 22.14
CA GLU A 594 10.21 32.15 22.47
C GLU A 594 9.52 31.59 21.21
N GLN A 595 9.08 32.45 20.30
CA GLN A 595 8.46 32.04 19.04
C GLN A 595 9.45 31.28 18.15
N ALA A 596 10.70 31.76 18.06
CA ALA A 596 11.75 31.15 17.28
C ALA A 596 12.10 29.74 17.80
N LYS A 597 12.14 29.54 19.13
CA LYS A 597 12.36 28.22 19.73
C LYS A 597 11.21 27.25 19.44
N SER A 598 9.97 27.73 19.61
CA SER A 598 8.78 26.93 19.31
C SER A 598 8.78 26.48 17.85
N GLU A 599 8.93 27.43 16.92
CA GLU A 599 8.91 27.15 15.48
C GLU A 599 10.08 26.28 15.01
N ALA A 600 11.28 26.49 15.55
CA ALA A 600 12.43 25.64 15.26
C ALA A 600 12.23 24.18 15.72
N GLY A 601 11.37 23.95 16.71
CA GLY A 601 11.03 22.64 17.26
C GLY A 601 9.98 21.85 16.48
N TYR A 602 9.35 22.40 15.44
CA TYR A 602 8.31 21.69 14.70
C TYR A 602 8.86 20.48 13.95
N ARG A 603 8.29 19.30 14.22
CA ARG A 603 8.68 18.01 13.60
C ARG A 603 7.52 17.13 13.17
N VAL A 604 6.26 17.51 13.43
CA VAL A 604 5.08 16.74 13.02
C VAL A 604 4.26 17.59 12.06
N PHE A 605 4.15 17.14 10.82
CA PHE A 605 3.45 17.85 9.75
C PHE A 605 2.36 16.97 9.14
N GLY A 606 1.15 17.50 8.94
CA GLY A 606 -0.04 16.75 8.51
C GLY A 606 -0.89 17.48 7.48
N SER A 607 -2.01 16.89 7.06
CA SER A 607 -2.99 17.58 6.21
C SER A 607 -3.62 18.78 6.94
N LYS A 608 -4.13 19.78 6.21
CA LYS A 608 -4.94 20.88 6.79
C LYS A 608 -6.03 20.31 7.73
N PRO A 609 -6.31 20.91 8.90
CA PRO A 609 -7.41 20.47 9.76
C PRO A 609 -8.72 20.33 8.98
N GLY A 610 -9.36 19.16 9.09
CA GLY A 610 -10.60 18.86 8.37
C GLY A 610 -10.45 18.45 6.90
N ALA A 611 -9.22 18.43 6.37
CA ALA A 611 -8.86 17.88 5.07
C ALA A 611 -7.95 16.64 5.18
N TYR A 612 -7.77 15.93 4.06
CA TYR A 612 -7.12 14.61 3.94
C TYR A 612 -6.40 14.50 2.61
N GLY A 613 -5.38 13.63 2.52
CA GLY A 613 -4.57 13.45 1.32
C GLY A 613 -3.29 14.27 1.29
N ALA A 614 -2.52 14.13 0.22
CA ALA A 614 -1.23 14.79 -0.01
C ALA A 614 -1.22 15.77 -1.20
N GLY A 615 -2.33 15.87 -1.95
CA GLY A 615 -2.51 16.84 -3.03
C GLY A 615 -1.92 16.48 -4.38
N LEU A 616 -1.36 15.27 -4.53
CA LEU A 616 -0.70 14.87 -5.78
C LEU A 616 -1.62 14.10 -6.74
N GLN A 617 -2.59 13.35 -6.22
CA GLN A 617 -3.50 12.52 -7.03
C GLN A 617 -4.18 13.32 -8.15
N GLY A 618 -4.92 14.38 -7.81
CA GLY A 618 -5.63 15.18 -8.81
C GLY A 618 -4.70 15.85 -9.83
N LEU A 619 -3.44 16.16 -9.46
CA LEU A 619 -2.47 16.70 -10.42
C LEU A 619 -2.00 15.64 -11.43
N ILE A 620 -1.73 14.42 -10.95
CA ILE A 620 -1.30 13.31 -11.81
C ILE A 620 -2.44 12.82 -12.70
N ASP A 621 -3.64 12.65 -12.15
CA ASP A 621 -4.81 12.14 -12.85
C ASP A 621 -5.26 13.11 -13.95
N GLU A 622 -5.37 14.41 -13.63
CA GLU A 622 -5.82 15.44 -14.57
C GLU A 622 -4.67 16.02 -15.43
N ARG A 623 -3.45 15.46 -15.31
CA ARG A 623 -2.23 15.91 -16.03
C ARG A 623 -1.88 17.38 -15.81
N CYS A 624 -2.34 17.96 -14.70
CA CYS A 624 -2.31 19.39 -14.40
C CYS A 624 -1.00 19.84 -13.74
N TRP A 625 0.14 19.48 -14.31
CA TRP A 625 1.46 19.90 -13.85
C TRP A 625 2.41 20.01 -15.04
N GLU A 626 3.35 20.94 -15.00
CA GLU A 626 4.37 21.13 -16.04
C GLU A 626 5.74 20.69 -15.53
N THR A 627 6.04 20.97 -14.26
CA THR A 627 7.34 20.71 -13.64
C THR A 627 7.21 19.94 -12.34
N ARG A 628 8.29 19.29 -11.93
CA ARG A 628 8.38 18.64 -10.60
C ARG A 628 8.20 19.61 -9.44
N SER A 629 8.55 20.88 -9.62
CA SER A 629 8.35 21.91 -8.61
C SER A 629 6.87 22.14 -8.30
N ASP A 630 5.98 21.96 -9.29
CA ASP A 630 4.53 22.10 -9.13
C ASP A 630 4.00 21.04 -8.14
N LEU A 631 4.50 19.80 -8.28
CA LEU A 631 4.18 18.71 -7.36
C LEU A 631 4.74 18.97 -5.95
N ALA A 632 5.94 19.55 -5.83
CA ALA A 632 6.52 19.90 -4.54
C ALA A 632 5.73 21.01 -3.83
N GLU A 633 5.24 22.01 -4.58
CA GLU A 633 4.40 23.08 -4.04
C GLU A 633 3.05 22.55 -3.59
N ALA A 634 2.42 21.67 -4.36
CA ALA A 634 1.18 21.02 -3.95
C ALA A 634 1.36 20.20 -2.66
N TYR A 635 2.43 19.40 -2.58
CA TYR A 635 2.76 18.64 -1.38
C TYR A 635 2.97 19.56 -0.15
N LEU A 636 3.64 20.71 -0.33
CA LEU A 636 3.81 21.73 0.69
C LEU A 636 2.48 22.37 1.11
N ASN A 637 1.60 22.69 0.15
CA ASN A 637 0.30 23.33 0.41
C ASN A 637 -0.63 22.40 1.17
N TRP A 638 -0.66 21.12 0.81
CA TRP A 638 -1.50 20.12 1.49
C TRP A 638 -0.88 19.65 2.80
N GLY A 639 0.44 19.72 2.94
CA GLY A 639 1.16 19.14 4.07
C GLY A 639 1.80 20.09 5.08
N GLY A 640 1.85 21.39 4.78
CA GLY A 640 2.51 22.41 5.57
C GLY A 640 1.74 22.85 6.81
N TYR A 641 1.16 21.91 7.56
CA TYR A 641 0.44 22.17 8.82
C TYR A 641 1.13 21.46 9.98
N ALA A 642 1.58 22.21 10.98
CA ALA A 642 2.28 21.68 12.13
C ALA A 642 1.31 21.15 13.19
N TYR A 643 1.69 20.06 13.85
CA TYR A 643 0.93 19.39 14.91
C TYR A 643 1.83 19.05 16.11
N GLY A 644 1.21 18.61 17.22
CA GLY A 644 1.94 18.13 18.40
C GLY A 644 2.53 19.23 19.29
N THR A 645 2.11 20.48 19.10
CA THR A 645 2.53 21.64 19.91
C THR A 645 1.44 22.06 20.90
N ASP A 646 1.74 23.04 21.76
CA ASP A 646 0.80 23.60 22.74
C ASP A 646 -0.43 24.26 22.10
N HIS A 647 -0.41 24.52 20.79
CA HIS A 647 -1.51 25.13 20.05
C HIS A 647 -2.69 24.17 19.74
N GLY A 648 -2.53 22.87 19.98
CA GLY A 648 -3.61 21.88 20.02
C GLY A 648 -4.24 21.50 18.66
N GLU A 649 -4.78 22.48 17.93
CA GLU A 649 -5.31 22.33 16.58
C GLU A 649 -4.21 22.67 15.57
N GLY A 650 -4.04 21.84 14.54
CA GLY A 650 -2.99 22.05 13.55
C GLY A 650 -3.09 23.42 12.90
N PHE A 651 -1.95 24.10 12.71
CA PHE A 651 -1.89 25.44 12.14
C PHE A 651 -0.92 25.50 10.98
N GLU A 652 -1.11 26.47 10.10
CA GLU A 652 -0.27 26.63 8.92
C GLU A 652 1.18 26.97 9.32
N ALA A 653 2.13 26.18 8.81
CA ALA A 653 3.55 26.29 9.07
C ALA A 653 4.35 25.92 7.82
N LYS A 654 3.91 26.41 6.64
CA LYS A 654 4.52 26.10 5.34
C LYS A 654 6.01 26.44 5.29
N ALA A 655 6.40 27.64 5.74
CA ALA A 655 7.80 28.04 5.76
C ALA A 655 8.67 27.10 6.62
N SER A 656 8.18 26.70 7.80
CA SER A 656 8.87 25.75 8.67
C SER A 656 8.94 24.37 8.04
N PHE A 657 7.88 23.90 7.37
CA PHE A 657 7.86 22.60 6.70
C PHE A 657 8.81 22.57 5.49
N GLN A 658 8.78 23.60 4.64
CA GLN A 658 9.71 23.77 3.52
C GLN A 658 11.16 23.78 4.01
N HIS A 659 11.46 24.50 5.09
CA HIS A 659 12.78 24.48 5.70
C HIS A 659 13.17 23.06 6.15
N ARG A 660 12.27 22.31 6.79
CA ARG A 660 12.56 20.91 7.18
C ARG A 660 12.83 20.02 5.98
N LEU A 661 11.99 20.08 4.95
CA LEU A 661 12.13 19.31 3.71
C LEU A 661 13.46 19.62 3.01
N GLY A 662 13.84 20.89 2.92
CA GLY A 662 15.12 21.30 2.33
C GLY A 662 16.37 20.89 3.12
N GLN A 663 16.23 20.19 4.25
CA GLN A 663 17.34 19.70 5.08
C GLN A 663 17.31 18.18 5.27
N LEU A 664 16.35 17.45 4.69
CA LEU A 664 16.29 16.00 4.83
C LEU A 664 17.35 15.33 3.96
N GLU A 665 18.05 14.35 4.53
CA GLU A 665 19.02 13.52 3.82
C GLU A 665 18.40 12.19 3.37
N VAL A 666 17.40 11.72 4.12
CA VAL A 666 16.76 10.42 3.91
C VAL A 666 15.24 10.56 3.97
N VAL A 667 14.54 9.91 3.06
CA VAL A 667 13.08 9.72 3.07
C VAL A 667 12.77 8.24 3.32
N VAL A 668 11.87 7.96 4.26
CA VAL A 668 11.51 6.61 4.68
C VAL A 668 10.00 6.42 4.64
N GLN A 669 9.59 5.30 4.07
CA GLN A 669 8.22 4.77 4.14
C GLN A 669 8.31 3.29 4.53
N ASN A 670 7.38 2.83 5.36
CA ASN A 670 7.30 1.43 5.77
C ASN A 670 6.06 0.77 5.15
N GLN A 671 6.18 -0.54 4.87
CA GLN A 671 5.09 -1.40 4.41
C GLN A 671 4.99 -2.62 5.34
N ASP A 672 3.81 -2.85 5.90
CA ASP A 672 3.63 -3.83 6.98
C ASP A 672 2.87 -5.11 6.57
N ASN A 673 2.49 -5.24 5.31
CA ASN A 673 1.63 -6.34 4.84
C ASN A 673 1.98 -6.83 3.42
N ARG A 674 1.34 -7.92 2.97
CA ARG A 674 1.55 -8.55 1.64
C ARG A 674 0.32 -8.54 0.74
N GLU A 675 -0.79 -7.95 1.18
CA GLU A 675 -2.00 -7.88 0.36
C GLU A 675 -1.94 -6.77 -0.71
N HIS A 676 -1.00 -5.85 -0.61
CA HIS A 676 -0.66 -4.87 -1.65
C HIS A 676 0.83 -4.51 -1.62
N ASP A 677 1.31 -3.92 -2.71
CA ASP A 677 2.64 -3.34 -2.84
C ASP A 677 2.59 -1.85 -3.26
N ILE A 678 3.76 -1.24 -3.48
CA ILE A 678 3.90 0.17 -3.83
C ILE A 678 3.27 0.55 -5.19
N LEU A 679 2.98 -0.43 -6.05
CA LEU A 679 2.30 -0.24 -7.34
C LEU A 679 0.86 -0.79 -7.31
N ASP A 680 0.29 -0.96 -6.12
CA ASP A 680 -1.11 -1.35 -5.90
C ASP A 680 -1.92 -0.28 -5.13
N SER A 681 -1.28 0.79 -4.65
CA SER A 681 -1.92 1.86 -3.88
C SER A 681 -1.26 3.21 -4.18
N ASP A 682 -2.09 4.22 -4.47
CA ASP A 682 -1.67 5.58 -4.80
C ASP A 682 -1.00 6.32 -3.62
N ASP A 683 -1.42 6.04 -2.38
CA ASP A 683 -0.86 6.67 -1.18
C ASP A 683 0.68 6.57 -1.09
N TYR A 684 1.28 5.50 -1.59
CA TYR A 684 2.73 5.29 -1.54
C TYR A 684 3.51 6.37 -2.29
N TYR A 685 3.21 6.61 -3.57
CA TYR A 685 3.87 7.68 -4.32
C TYR A 685 3.45 9.05 -3.79
N GLN A 686 2.21 9.21 -3.33
CA GLN A 686 1.72 10.48 -2.81
C GLN A 686 2.50 10.94 -1.57
N PHE A 687 2.80 10.03 -0.64
CA PHE A 687 3.51 10.34 0.60
C PHE A 687 5.03 10.20 0.46
N GLN A 688 5.54 9.05 0.00
CA GLN A 688 6.97 8.80 -0.11
C GLN A 688 7.57 9.55 -1.31
N GLY A 689 6.97 9.38 -2.50
CA GLY A 689 7.39 10.07 -3.72
C GLY A 689 7.21 11.58 -3.60
N GLY A 690 6.07 12.05 -3.09
CA GLY A 690 5.80 13.46 -2.84
C GLY A 690 6.81 14.11 -1.88
N MET A 691 7.18 13.41 -0.79
CA MET A 691 8.23 13.88 0.11
C MET A 691 9.59 13.93 -0.59
N ALA A 692 9.98 12.89 -1.32
CA ALA A 692 11.25 12.84 -2.03
C ALA A 692 11.35 13.97 -3.08
N ASN A 693 10.29 14.18 -3.86
CA ASN A 693 10.19 15.28 -4.81
C ASN A 693 10.33 16.65 -4.14
N ALA A 694 9.66 16.85 -3.01
CA ALA A 694 9.73 18.11 -2.28
C ALA A 694 11.12 18.36 -1.68
N VAL A 695 11.79 17.31 -1.19
CA VAL A 695 13.19 17.39 -0.73
C VAL A 695 14.11 17.76 -1.88
N ASN A 696 13.99 17.11 -3.04
CA ASN A 696 14.76 17.44 -4.24
C ASN A 696 14.55 18.91 -4.64
N ALA A 697 13.30 19.34 -4.76
CA ALA A 697 12.95 20.70 -5.18
C ALA A 697 13.45 21.79 -4.22
N PHE A 698 13.41 21.56 -2.91
CA PHE A 698 13.77 22.57 -1.90
C PHE A 698 15.23 22.52 -1.45
N SER A 699 15.91 21.37 -1.56
CA SER A 699 17.34 21.24 -1.21
C SER A 699 18.28 21.38 -2.42
N GLY A 700 17.77 21.09 -3.62
CA GLY A 700 18.57 21.02 -4.85
C GLY A 700 19.33 19.71 -5.06
N GLY A 701 19.15 18.70 -4.19
CA GLY A 701 19.77 17.37 -4.31
C GLY A 701 18.80 16.24 -3.97
N ASP A 702 19.06 15.05 -4.52
CA ASP A 702 18.21 13.88 -4.28
C ASP A 702 18.46 13.31 -2.88
N PRO A 703 17.40 13.06 -2.07
CA PRO A 703 17.55 12.32 -0.83
C PRO A 703 17.81 10.83 -1.11
N VAL A 704 18.40 10.14 -0.14
CA VAL A 704 18.35 8.68 -0.13
C VAL A 704 16.93 8.24 0.23
N ILE A 705 16.31 7.40 -0.60
CA ILE A 705 14.93 6.96 -0.38
C ILE A 705 14.93 5.48 0.00
N TYR A 706 14.51 5.18 1.23
CA TYR A 706 14.34 3.82 1.72
C TYR A 706 12.86 3.43 1.80
N HIS A 707 12.60 2.17 1.44
CA HIS A 707 11.34 1.48 1.66
C HIS A 707 11.58 0.29 2.60
N SER A 708 11.01 0.36 3.80
CA SER A 708 11.18 -0.70 4.81
C SER A 708 10.03 -1.70 4.75
N ASP A 709 10.37 -2.97 4.59
CA ASP A 709 9.44 -4.09 4.60
C ASP A 709 9.32 -4.68 6.01
N HIS A 710 8.21 -4.40 6.67
CA HIS A 710 7.81 -4.86 8.01
C HIS A 710 6.76 -5.99 7.96
N ALA A 711 6.53 -6.58 6.79
CA ALA A 711 5.54 -7.64 6.63
C ALA A 711 5.94 -8.95 7.33
N ASN A 712 7.25 -9.19 7.51
CA ASN A 712 7.77 -10.14 8.49
C ASN A 712 8.24 -9.38 9.73
N PRO A 713 7.47 -9.37 10.83
CA PRO A 713 7.83 -8.64 12.05
C PRO A 713 9.19 -9.07 12.60
N GLU A 714 9.53 -10.36 12.50
CA GLU A 714 10.78 -10.87 13.06
C GLU A 714 12.01 -10.46 12.26
N ARG A 715 11.88 -9.91 11.06
CA ARG A 715 13.00 -9.55 10.18
C ARG A 715 12.62 -8.37 9.27
N PRO A 716 12.59 -7.13 9.80
CA PRO A 716 12.39 -5.96 8.94
C PRO A 716 13.52 -5.88 7.92
N LYS A 717 13.18 -5.71 6.63
CA LYS A 717 14.16 -5.53 5.55
C LYS A 717 14.16 -4.07 5.09
N ILE A 718 15.33 -3.45 5.01
CA ILE A 718 15.48 -2.09 4.50
C ILE A 718 16.01 -2.18 3.07
N ARG A 719 15.21 -1.71 2.10
CA ARG A 719 15.60 -1.59 0.70
C ARG A 719 15.59 -0.13 0.29
N THR A 720 16.35 0.22 -0.73
CA THR A 720 16.13 1.47 -1.45
C THR A 720 14.79 1.41 -2.19
N LEU A 721 14.19 2.56 -2.49
CA LEU A 721 12.96 2.59 -3.29
C LEU A 721 13.19 1.99 -4.69
N LYS A 722 14.37 2.19 -5.29
CA LYS A 722 14.73 1.61 -6.58
C LYS A 722 14.75 0.08 -6.55
N GLU A 723 15.35 -0.52 -5.51
CA GLU A 723 15.33 -1.97 -5.31
C GLU A 723 13.90 -2.50 -5.16
N GLU A 724 13.03 -1.82 -4.40
CA GLU A 724 11.64 -2.26 -4.25
C GLU A 724 10.82 -2.09 -5.55
N LEU A 725 11.03 -1.01 -6.31
CA LEU A 725 10.39 -0.82 -7.63
C LEU A 725 10.77 -1.95 -8.58
N ASN A 726 12.07 -2.22 -8.72
CA ASN A 726 12.58 -3.32 -9.55
C ASN A 726 11.95 -4.66 -9.14
N ARG A 727 11.94 -4.93 -7.82
CA ARG A 727 11.37 -6.14 -7.23
C ARG A 727 9.88 -6.28 -7.53
N VAL A 728 9.07 -5.23 -7.37
CA VAL A 728 7.61 -5.27 -7.61
C VAL A 728 7.30 -5.42 -9.10
N ILE A 729 8.04 -4.72 -9.97
CA ILE A 729 7.88 -4.84 -11.42
C ILE A 729 8.08 -6.29 -11.86
N ARG A 730 9.16 -6.95 -11.39
CA ARG A 730 9.47 -8.34 -11.74
C ARG A 730 8.59 -9.36 -11.03
N SER A 731 8.34 -9.20 -9.73
CA SER A 731 7.59 -10.21 -8.96
C SER A 731 6.09 -10.18 -9.24
N ARG A 732 5.53 -9.02 -9.63
CA ARG A 732 4.08 -8.84 -9.86
C ARG A 732 3.73 -8.28 -11.24
N VAL A 733 4.14 -7.05 -11.58
CA VAL A 733 3.61 -6.32 -12.76
C VAL A 733 3.81 -7.11 -14.04
N LEU A 734 5.02 -7.63 -14.25
CA LEU A 734 5.40 -8.40 -15.42
C LEU A 734 5.16 -9.90 -15.26
N ASN A 735 4.61 -10.33 -14.12
CA ASN A 735 4.46 -11.75 -13.80
C ASN A 735 3.21 -12.31 -14.50
N PRO A 736 3.35 -13.30 -15.42
CA PRO A 736 2.21 -13.91 -16.11
C PRO A 736 1.17 -14.49 -15.15
N LYS A 737 1.60 -14.98 -13.98
CA LYS A 737 0.70 -15.51 -12.95
C LYS A 737 -0.24 -14.43 -12.42
N TRP A 738 0.27 -13.22 -12.21
CA TRP A 738 -0.55 -12.08 -11.78
C TRP A 738 -1.44 -11.58 -12.91
N ILE A 739 -0.89 -11.43 -14.12
CA ILE A 739 -1.65 -10.99 -15.31
C ILE A 739 -2.84 -11.92 -15.57
N HIS A 740 -2.61 -13.23 -15.65
CA HIS A 740 -3.68 -14.22 -15.83
C HIS A 740 -4.69 -14.22 -14.67
N ALA A 741 -4.23 -14.01 -13.44
CA ALA A 741 -5.12 -13.93 -12.30
C ALA A 741 -6.04 -12.70 -12.37
N MET A 742 -5.52 -11.55 -12.80
CA MET A 742 -6.33 -10.35 -13.05
C MET A 742 -7.30 -10.57 -14.21
N GLN A 743 -6.87 -11.23 -15.30
CA GLN A 743 -7.76 -11.58 -16.42
C GLN A 743 -9.00 -12.37 -15.97
N GLY A 744 -8.87 -13.22 -14.94
CA GLY A 744 -9.98 -13.94 -14.32
C GLY A 744 -11.07 -13.06 -13.66
N HIS A 745 -10.85 -11.75 -13.52
CA HIS A 745 -11.78 -10.80 -12.90
C HIS A 745 -12.29 -9.70 -13.87
N GLY A 746 -12.14 -9.90 -15.19
CA GLY A 746 -12.76 -9.05 -16.21
C GLY A 746 -12.47 -7.55 -16.03
N TYR A 747 -13.53 -6.74 -15.98
CA TYR A 747 -13.43 -5.27 -15.88
C TYR A 747 -12.52 -4.78 -14.74
N LYS A 748 -12.65 -5.35 -13.54
CA LYS A 748 -11.85 -4.91 -12.38
C LYS A 748 -10.41 -5.41 -12.47
N GLY A 749 -10.18 -6.58 -13.05
CA GLY A 749 -8.83 -7.07 -13.34
C GLY A 749 -8.07 -6.15 -14.30
N ALA A 750 -8.74 -5.70 -15.37
CA ALA A 750 -8.18 -4.70 -16.28
C ALA A 750 -7.92 -3.34 -15.60
N PHE A 751 -8.80 -2.93 -14.69
CA PHE A 751 -8.60 -1.71 -13.89
C PHE A 751 -7.33 -1.80 -13.02
N GLU A 752 -7.06 -2.93 -12.36
CA GLU A 752 -5.84 -3.09 -11.54
C GLU A 752 -4.55 -3.02 -12.39
N MET A 753 -4.61 -3.45 -13.66
CA MET A 753 -3.51 -3.27 -14.60
C MET A 753 -3.28 -1.80 -14.94
N ALA A 754 -4.34 -1.05 -15.23
CA ALA A 754 -4.24 0.39 -15.50
C ALA A 754 -3.71 1.15 -14.29
N ALA A 755 -4.26 0.89 -13.09
CA ALA A 755 -3.80 1.50 -11.85
C ALA A 755 -2.30 1.23 -11.59
N SER A 756 -1.80 0.02 -11.89
CA SER A 756 -0.36 -0.29 -11.78
C SER A 756 0.51 0.59 -12.68
N VAL A 757 0.05 0.88 -13.91
CA VAL A 757 0.76 1.75 -14.86
C VAL A 757 0.72 3.20 -14.40
N ASP A 758 -0.42 3.68 -13.90
CA ASP A 758 -0.55 5.03 -13.34
C ASP A 758 0.36 5.23 -12.14
N TYR A 759 0.42 4.27 -11.22
CA TYR A 759 1.26 4.37 -10.02
C TYR A 759 2.74 4.28 -10.36
N LEU A 760 3.12 3.48 -11.36
CA LEU A 760 4.49 3.45 -11.88
C LEU A 760 4.90 4.82 -12.42
N PHE A 761 4.06 5.40 -13.28
CA PHE A 761 4.26 6.74 -13.83
C PHE A 761 4.33 7.80 -12.73
N ALA A 762 3.44 7.75 -11.74
CA ALA A 762 3.37 8.74 -10.67
C ALA A 762 4.60 8.68 -9.74
N TYR A 763 5.09 7.48 -9.45
CA TYR A 763 6.36 7.30 -8.76
C TYR A 763 7.52 7.88 -9.54
N ASP A 764 7.57 7.66 -10.85
CA ASP A 764 8.64 8.20 -11.68
C ASP A 764 8.57 9.73 -11.84
N ALA A 765 7.36 10.27 -11.98
CA ALA A 765 7.10 11.70 -11.99
C ALA A 765 7.64 12.39 -10.73
N THR A 766 7.55 11.72 -9.57
CA THR A 766 7.99 12.23 -8.28
C THR A 766 9.43 11.88 -7.91
N THR A 767 10.04 10.84 -8.49
CA THR A 767 11.35 10.33 -8.02
C THR A 767 12.39 10.08 -9.11
N ASN A 768 12.03 9.99 -10.39
CA ASN A 768 12.93 9.66 -11.49
C ASN A 768 13.65 8.31 -11.35
N LEU A 769 12.94 7.31 -10.85
CA LEU A 769 13.51 6.00 -10.53
C LEU A 769 13.09 4.89 -11.49
N VAL A 770 12.27 5.15 -12.51
CA VAL A 770 11.87 4.12 -13.48
C VAL A 770 12.78 4.22 -14.71
N ASP A 771 13.37 3.09 -15.11
CA ASP A 771 14.25 3.05 -16.29
C ASP A 771 13.44 2.88 -17.59
N ASP A 772 14.00 3.34 -18.70
CA ASP A 772 13.40 3.20 -20.04
C ASP A 772 13.02 1.75 -20.39
N TYR A 773 13.86 0.77 -20.04
CA TYR A 773 13.56 -0.64 -20.30
C TYR A 773 12.37 -1.14 -19.48
N GLN A 774 12.09 -0.53 -18.32
CA GLN A 774 10.96 -0.90 -17.47
C GLN A 774 9.67 -0.44 -18.12
N TYR A 775 9.61 0.80 -18.63
CA TYR A 775 8.49 1.26 -19.46
C TYR A 775 8.30 0.39 -20.70
N GLN A 776 9.38 0.02 -21.37
CA GLN A 776 9.33 -0.90 -22.51
C GLN A 776 8.68 -2.24 -22.12
N LYS A 777 9.21 -2.93 -21.10
CA LYS A 777 8.73 -4.26 -20.68
C LYS A 777 7.27 -4.20 -20.18
N VAL A 778 6.88 -3.14 -19.48
CA VAL A 778 5.50 -2.91 -19.04
C VAL A 778 4.57 -2.69 -20.23
N SER A 779 4.99 -1.88 -21.21
CA SER A 779 4.24 -1.66 -22.46
C SER A 779 4.03 -2.96 -23.22
N GLU A 780 5.09 -3.77 -23.35
CA GLU A 780 5.03 -5.09 -23.98
C GLU A 780 4.06 -6.03 -23.26
N ALA A 781 4.19 -6.19 -21.95
CA ALA A 781 3.43 -7.18 -21.20
C ALA A 781 1.95 -6.81 -20.99
N LEU A 782 1.65 -5.54 -20.74
CA LEU A 782 0.29 -5.12 -20.38
C LEU A 782 -0.51 -4.54 -21.55
N VAL A 783 0.12 -3.89 -22.53
CA VAL A 783 -0.59 -3.12 -23.57
C VAL A 783 -0.46 -3.73 -24.96
N LEU A 784 0.75 -4.16 -25.32
CA LEU A 784 1.07 -4.61 -26.69
C LEU A 784 1.03 -6.14 -26.87
N ASP A 785 1.04 -6.91 -25.79
CA ASP A 785 0.80 -8.36 -25.86
C ASP A 785 -0.59 -8.63 -26.44
N GLN A 786 -0.65 -9.43 -27.51
CA GLN A 786 -1.89 -9.63 -28.27
C GLN A 786 -3.00 -10.27 -27.43
N GLN A 787 -2.65 -11.20 -26.53
CA GLN A 787 -3.63 -11.88 -25.70
C GLN A 787 -4.19 -10.93 -24.63
N ASN A 788 -3.31 -10.20 -23.95
CA ASN A 788 -3.74 -9.24 -22.93
C ASN A 788 -4.50 -8.05 -23.54
N GLN A 789 -4.06 -7.55 -24.69
CA GLN A 789 -4.74 -6.50 -25.42
C GLN A 789 -6.16 -6.90 -25.82
N GLN A 790 -6.35 -8.12 -26.34
CA GLN A 790 -7.67 -8.64 -26.67
C GLN A 790 -8.57 -8.72 -25.42
N PHE A 791 -8.03 -9.23 -24.31
CA PHE A 791 -8.74 -9.25 -23.03
C PHE A 791 -9.19 -7.84 -22.60
N LEU A 792 -8.31 -6.85 -22.71
CA LEU A 792 -8.62 -5.47 -22.33
C LEU A 792 -9.67 -4.84 -23.24
N ARG A 793 -9.59 -5.06 -24.56
CA ARG A 793 -10.62 -4.59 -25.52
C ARG A 793 -12.00 -5.14 -25.18
N GLU A 794 -12.08 -6.43 -24.82
CA GLU A 794 -13.34 -7.10 -24.50
C GLU A 794 -13.91 -6.68 -23.14
N ASN A 795 -13.06 -6.47 -22.13
CA ASN A 795 -13.49 -6.34 -20.73
C ASN A 795 -13.47 -4.90 -20.21
N ASN A 796 -12.52 -4.07 -20.66
CA ASN A 796 -12.39 -2.67 -20.25
C ASN A 796 -11.52 -1.87 -21.26
N PRO A 797 -12.08 -1.46 -22.41
CA PRO A 797 -11.33 -0.71 -23.41
C PRO A 797 -10.86 0.66 -22.91
N ASN A 798 -11.55 1.25 -21.93
CA ASN A 798 -11.11 2.51 -21.31
C ASN A 798 -9.79 2.34 -20.55
N ALA A 799 -9.61 1.22 -19.83
CA ALA A 799 -8.34 0.92 -19.15
C ALA A 799 -7.18 0.72 -20.14
N LEU A 800 -7.43 0.10 -21.31
CA LEU A 800 -6.42 -0.01 -22.37
C LEU A 800 -6.01 1.37 -22.89
N LYS A 801 -7.00 2.24 -23.14
CA LYS A 801 -6.78 3.61 -23.61
C LYS A 801 -5.96 4.40 -22.59
N GLU A 802 -6.37 4.35 -21.32
CA GLU A 802 -5.69 5.02 -20.21
C GLU A 802 -4.24 4.57 -20.06
N MET A 803 -3.95 3.26 -20.10
CA MET A 803 -2.59 2.76 -20.07
C MET A 803 -1.75 3.25 -21.25
N ALA A 804 -2.29 3.21 -22.47
CA ALA A 804 -1.58 3.65 -23.66
C ALA A 804 -1.32 5.17 -23.63
N GLU A 805 -2.31 5.97 -23.23
CA GLU A 805 -2.15 7.41 -23.04
C GLU A 805 -1.12 7.74 -21.95
N ARG A 806 -1.14 7.03 -20.82
CA ARG A 806 -0.21 7.26 -19.71
C ARG A 806 1.24 6.93 -20.09
N LEU A 807 1.45 5.83 -20.80
CA LEU A 807 2.78 5.46 -21.32
C LEU A 807 3.27 6.48 -22.36
N LEU A 808 2.39 6.97 -23.23
CA LEU A 808 2.71 8.03 -24.18
C LEU A 808 3.01 9.36 -23.48
N GLU A 809 2.26 9.69 -22.43
CA GLU A 809 2.53 10.85 -21.55
C GLU A 809 3.94 10.76 -20.94
N ALA A 810 4.37 9.56 -20.50
CA ALA A 810 5.73 9.34 -20.00
C ALA A 810 6.79 9.75 -21.04
N THR A 811 6.57 9.42 -22.32
CA THR A 811 7.49 9.84 -23.40
C THR A 811 7.47 11.35 -23.64
N GLN A 812 6.28 11.97 -23.61
CA GLN A 812 6.10 13.39 -23.88
C GLN A 812 6.72 14.26 -22.78
N ARG A 813 6.70 13.76 -21.54
CA ARG A 813 7.31 14.41 -20.38
C ARG A 813 8.79 14.09 -20.18
N GLY A 814 9.38 13.25 -21.02
CA GLY A 814 10.79 12.84 -20.91
C GLY A 814 11.10 11.95 -19.71
N LEU A 815 10.08 11.31 -19.14
CA LEU A 815 10.21 10.26 -18.13
C LEU A 815 10.70 8.97 -18.80
N TRP A 816 10.10 8.62 -19.94
CA TRP A 816 10.60 7.59 -20.84
C TRP A 816 11.39 8.26 -21.97
N GLN A 817 12.72 8.26 -21.86
CA GLN A 817 13.61 9.07 -22.70
C GLN A 817 13.88 8.46 -24.08
N VAL A 818 14.04 7.14 -24.14
CA VAL A 818 14.35 6.39 -25.36
C VAL A 818 13.25 5.38 -25.69
N PRO A 819 12.04 5.84 -26.07
CA PRO A 819 10.93 4.96 -26.40
C PRO A 819 11.06 4.25 -27.75
N GLN A 820 12.04 4.60 -28.59
CA GLN A 820 12.27 3.98 -29.91
C GLN A 820 10.95 3.87 -30.72
N GLU A 821 10.60 2.67 -31.19
CA GLU A 821 9.36 2.38 -31.94
C GLU A 821 8.10 2.26 -31.05
N TYR A 822 8.25 2.23 -29.73
CA TYR A 822 7.11 2.02 -28.83
C TYR A 822 6.17 3.22 -28.79
N ALA A 823 6.69 4.45 -28.92
CA ALA A 823 5.86 5.65 -28.99
C ALA A 823 4.91 5.60 -30.21
N GLU A 824 5.42 5.19 -31.37
CA GLU A 824 4.63 5.03 -32.60
C GLU A 824 3.58 3.91 -32.42
N LYS A 825 3.98 2.75 -31.87
CA LYS A 825 3.04 1.64 -31.59
C LYS A 825 1.90 2.03 -30.64
N LEU A 826 2.20 2.81 -29.60
CA LEU A 826 1.19 3.30 -28.65
C LEU A 826 0.25 4.31 -29.32
N GLN A 827 0.79 5.19 -30.17
CA GLN A 827 -0.02 6.15 -30.93
C GLN A 827 -0.93 5.45 -31.94
N ASP A 828 -0.40 4.47 -32.69
CA ASP A 828 -1.17 3.66 -33.63
C ASP A 828 -2.30 2.91 -32.91
N LEU A 829 -2.01 2.33 -31.74
CA LEU A 829 -3.03 1.68 -30.91
C LEU A 829 -4.16 2.63 -30.51
N LEU A 830 -3.84 3.85 -30.09
CA LEU A 830 -4.85 4.85 -29.73
C LEU A 830 -5.71 5.25 -30.94
N LEU A 831 -5.09 5.41 -32.12
CA LEU A 831 -5.81 5.70 -33.37
C LEU A 831 -6.74 4.55 -33.78
N ASP A 832 -6.27 3.31 -33.67
CA ASP A 832 -7.07 2.11 -33.94
C ASP A 832 -8.28 2.03 -33.00
N MET A 833 -8.08 2.34 -31.71
CA MET A 833 -9.17 2.36 -30.72
C MET A 833 -10.19 3.48 -30.99
N ASP A 834 -9.74 4.67 -31.38
CA ASP A 834 -10.64 5.77 -31.74
C ASP A 834 -11.44 5.43 -33.02
N ALA A 835 -10.81 4.78 -34.02
CA ALA A 835 -11.48 4.31 -35.22
C ALA A 835 -12.55 3.24 -34.90
N GLU A 836 -12.24 2.26 -34.04
CA GLU A 836 -13.22 1.26 -33.57
C GLU A 836 -14.42 1.92 -32.86
N GLN A 837 -14.17 2.97 -32.07
CA GLN A 837 -15.25 3.72 -31.41
C GLN A 837 -16.12 4.52 -32.40
N GLU A 838 -15.54 5.02 -33.49
CA GLU A 838 -16.28 5.72 -34.54
C GLU A 838 -17.09 4.77 -35.42
N GLU A 839 -16.56 3.59 -35.77
CA GLU A 839 -17.26 2.58 -36.57
C GLU A 839 -18.36 1.83 -35.80
N GLY A 840 -18.24 1.75 -34.47
CA GLY A 840 -19.21 1.12 -33.58
C GLY A 840 -20.38 2.03 -33.12
N ARG A 841 -20.37 3.31 -33.48
CA ARG A 841 -21.45 4.30 -33.25
C ARG A 841 -22.39 4.38 -34.45
#